data_AF-A0A6I2I944-F1
#
_entry.id   AF-A0A6I2I944-F1
#
_cell.length_a   1.000
_cell.length_b   1.000
_cell.length_c   1.000
_cell.angle_alpha   90.00
_cell.angle_beta   90.00
_cell.angle_gamma   90.00
#
_symmetry.space_group_name_H-M   'P 1'
#
loop_
_entity.id
_entity.type
_entity.pdbx_description
1 polymer ?
#
loop_
_entity_poly.entity_id
_entity_poly.type
_entity_poly.pdbx_seq_one_letter_code
_entity_poly.pdbx_strand_id
1 'polypeptide(L)'
;MKIYPQNDARAFPVSRLEADLVVAGAGLAGLCAALAAARDGLKVVLIQDRPVPGGNASSEVRLWANGATSHMGNNNRWAREGGIMGEILEENLWRNKEGNPVMFDLVLLDLVRSQPGLTLLLNTAVYDVEKTASRITAVSAFNAINETFYHVQATQFCDATGDGVLGFLAGAEYREGAEEIDELGEKMAPGDQFGHKLGHSIYFYTKRTAEPVNFVAPSFALDDITEIPRYKRLTSTLNGCDLWWLEWGGRLDTVHQSEEIKWELWKIVWGVWNYIKNSGEFPDAANLTIEWVGAIPGKRESRRFIGDHLLCQQDIIEQRDHYDAVAYGGWSIDLHPADGVYSTHDGCRQFHSKGTYTIPFRSLYSRSLDNLFLTGRLISASHVAFGSARVMCTCGLLGEIVGRAAALCHMQRLSPKTLAQPTQIGALQQQLQVHGCYIPRQWLDNPALNATVSASSEYVLTSLEPNGEWLALDARMAVLLPVKRGETLPEITFRLRSCKPQRLTITLLGSEKAGNFTPDIQYDECILDVNGEKEYRSTFGWKCDRDQYVFIAFDACDDMEIALTESRLPGMMTVFNRLNERVAKHTRQIVDGDYGVDEFDFWLPRRHPHQVFPALRLDRPLHCYAPDNLLNGRLRPEQQTNAWSPADDDPAPQVIWRWETPQTIHSLTLVQDNDFDNAMETVQMGHHRAVTPHCITRYRLWADDQIIADVEHNHHSVCEHRFASPLCARVIKLEILDTAGARPAVYALNVR
;
A
#
# COMPACT_ATOMS: atom_id res chain seq x y z
N MET A 1 -45.02 19.65 -23.98
CA MET A 1 -45.43 19.32 -22.60
C MET A 1 -45.92 17.89 -22.58
N LYS A 2 -45.40 17.02 -21.71
CA LYS A 2 -45.98 15.70 -21.45
C LYS A 2 -46.93 15.83 -20.26
N ILE A 3 -48.22 15.53 -20.44
CA ILE A 3 -49.23 15.54 -19.39
C ILE A 3 -49.50 14.09 -19.00
N TYR A 4 -49.31 13.76 -17.72
CA TYR A 4 -49.59 12.42 -17.19
C TYR A 4 -50.88 12.48 -16.38
N PRO A 5 -51.99 11.90 -16.87
CA PRO A 5 -53.27 11.94 -16.15
C PRO A 5 -53.17 11.22 -14.79
N GLN A 6 -54.13 11.50 -13.92
CA GLN A 6 -54.30 10.77 -12.66
C GLN A 6 -54.54 9.28 -12.95
N ASN A 7 -53.90 8.42 -12.17
CA ASN A 7 -54.09 6.97 -12.17
C ASN A 7 -54.01 6.44 -10.72
N ASP A 8 -54.34 5.17 -10.50
CA ASP A 8 -54.41 4.58 -9.15
C ASP A 8 -53.03 4.47 -8.48
N ALA A 9 -51.98 4.20 -9.26
CA ALA A 9 -50.61 4.12 -8.79
C ALA A 9 -49.62 4.32 -9.94
N ARG A 10 -48.37 4.67 -9.59
CA ARG A 10 -47.22 4.69 -10.50
C ARG A 10 -46.13 3.82 -9.92
N ALA A 11 -45.35 3.19 -10.79
CA ALA A 11 -44.19 2.40 -10.41
C ALA A 11 -42.93 3.06 -10.98
N PHE A 12 -41.86 2.99 -10.22
CA PHE A 12 -40.52 3.34 -10.68
C PHE A 12 -40.03 2.31 -11.72
N PRO A 13 -39.18 2.72 -12.68
CA PRO A 13 -38.56 1.80 -13.62
C PRO A 13 -37.81 0.67 -12.94
N VAL A 14 -37.83 -0.52 -13.56
CA VAL A 14 -37.03 -1.68 -13.15
C VAL A 14 -36.06 -2.02 -14.27
N SER A 15 -34.76 -2.00 -13.96
CA SER A 15 -33.68 -2.43 -14.85
C SER A 15 -33.22 -3.83 -14.45
N ARG A 16 -33.20 -4.75 -15.42
CA ARG A 16 -32.70 -6.12 -15.21
C ARG A 16 -31.36 -6.27 -15.90
N LEU A 17 -30.35 -6.68 -15.14
CA LEU A 17 -28.98 -6.85 -15.61
C LEU A 17 -28.50 -8.28 -15.32
N GLU A 18 -27.62 -8.78 -16.18
CA GLU A 18 -26.92 -10.05 -16.01
C GLU A 18 -25.42 -9.79 -16.03
N ALA A 19 -24.68 -10.44 -15.14
CA ALA A 19 -23.24 -10.34 -15.01
C ALA A 19 -22.62 -11.70 -14.66
N ASP A 20 -21.32 -11.85 -14.87
CA ASP A 20 -20.57 -12.98 -14.33
C ASP A 20 -20.27 -12.75 -12.85
N LEU A 21 -19.91 -11.51 -12.50
CA LEU A 21 -19.59 -11.04 -11.15
C LEU A 21 -20.35 -9.75 -10.81
N VAL A 22 -20.99 -9.73 -9.63
CA VAL A 22 -21.46 -8.49 -8.99
C VAL A 22 -20.49 -8.11 -7.89
N VAL A 23 -20.05 -6.85 -7.89
CA VAL A 23 -19.26 -6.26 -6.81
C VAL A 23 -20.10 -5.18 -6.14
N ALA A 24 -20.42 -5.36 -4.86
CA ALA A 24 -21.14 -4.36 -4.07
C ALA A 24 -20.16 -3.54 -3.24
N GLY A 25 -20.12 -2.23 -3.48
CA GLY A 25 -19.17 -1.27 -2.90
C GLY A 25 -18.01 -0.94 -3.85
N ALA A 26 -17.80 0.33 -4.14
CA ALA A 26 -16.71 0.87 -4.97
C ALA A 26 -15.68 1.67 -4.14
N GLY A 27 -15.44 1.25 -2.89
CA GLY A 27 -14.19 1.60 -2.21
C GLY A 27 -12.98 1.01 -2.96
N LEU A 28 -11.74 1.34 -2.57
CA LEU A 28 -10.55 0.85 -3.30
C LEU A 28 -10.55 -0.67 -3.49
N ALA A 29 -11.00 -1.44 -2.50
CA ALA A 29 -11.12 -2.90 -2.63
C ALA A 29 -12.07 -3.34 -3.74
N GLY A 30 -13.32 -2.85 -3.73
CA GLY A 30 -14.30 -3.23 -4.75
C GLY A 30 -13.99 -2.68 -6.13
N LEU A 31 -13.37 -1.49 -6.19
CA LEU A 31 -12.86 -0.90 -7.43
C LEU A 31 -11.82 -1.82 -8.09
N CYS A 32 -10.78 -2.20 -7.34
CA CYS A 32 -9.72 -3.08 -7.83
C CYS A 32 -10.26 -4.46 -8.19
N ALA A 33 -11.22 -5.00 -7.42
CA ALA A 33 -11.86 -6.28 -7.74
C ALA A 33 -12.61 -6.23 -9.08
N ALA A 34 -13.39 -5.17 -9.30
CA ALA A 34 -14.15 -5.00 -10.53
C ALA A 34 -13.24 -4.79 -11.75
N LEU A 35 -12.19 -3.97 -11.61
CA LEU A 35 -11.21 -3.75 -12.67
C LEU A 35 -10.47 -5.05 -13.03
N ALA A 36 -9.97 -5.78 -12.03
CA ALA A 36 -9.26 -7.04 -12.23
C ALA A 36 -10.14 -8.09 -12.93
N ALA A 37 -11.37 -8.28 -12.44
CA ALA A 37 -12.31 -9.22 -13.04
C ALA A 37 -12.65 -8.86 -14.49
N ALA A 38 -12.88 -7.57 -14.78
CA ALA A 38 -13.17 -7.09 -16.13
C ALA A 38 -11.99 -7.28 -17.10
N ARG A 39 -10.77 -6.97 -16.65
CA ARG A 39 -9.53 -7.16 -17.43
C ARG A 39 -9.25 -8.63 -17.74
N ASP A 40 -9.65 -9.52 -16.85
CA ASP A 40 -9.56 -10.97 -17.04
C ASP A 40 -10.82 -11.55 -17.74
N GLY A 41 -11.67 -10.68 -18.31
CA GLY A 41 -12.69 -11.03 -19.29
C GLY A 41 -14.11 -11.23 -18.74
N LEU A 42 -14.34 -11.02 -17.44
CA LEU A 42 -15.69 -11.11 -16.87
C LEU A 42 -16.56 -9.90 -17.24
N LYS A 43 -17.86 -10.14 -17.45
CA LYS A 43 -18.87 -9.08 -17.40
C LYS A 43 -19.18 -8.77 -15.95
N VAL A 44 -18.88 -7.55 -15.50
CA VAL A 44 -19.05 -7.17 -14.09
C VAL A 44 -19.93 -5.94 -13.92
N VAL A 45 -20.78 -6.00 -12.88
CA VAL A 45 -21.58 -4.86 -12.40
C VAL A 45 -21.04 -4.44 -11.04
N LEU A 46 -20.51 -3.22 -10.97
CA LEU A 46 -20.03 -2.57 -9.76
C LEU A 46 -21.10 -1.61 -9.24
N ILE A 47 -21.61 -1.87 -8.04
CA ILE A 47 -22.71 -1.14 -7.41
C ILE A 47 -22.16 -0.30 -6.26
N GLN A 48 -22.37 1.01 -6.28
CA GLN A 48 -21.92 1.93 -5.24
C GLN A 48 -23.08 2.80 -4.76
N ASP A 49 -23.29 2.82 -3.46
CA ASP A 49 -24.38 3.54 -2.79
C ASP A 49 -24.24 5.07 -2.86
N ARG A 50 -23.06 5.58 -3.24
CA ARG A 50 -22.68 7.01 -3.23
C ARG A 50 -22.21 7.51 -4.60
N PRO A 51 -22.02 8.83 -4.80
CA PRO A 51 -21.76 9.40 -6.12
C PRO A 51 -20.33 9.23 -6.63
N VAL A 52 -19.37 8.84 -5.79
CA VAL A 52 -17.96 8.65 -6.19
C VAL A 52 -17.39 7.32 -5.69
N PRO A 53 -16.45 6.71 -6.43
CA PRO A 53 -15.63 5.60 -5.94
C PRO A 53 -14.58 6.08 -4.92
N GLY A 54 -13.85 5.14 -4.33
CA GLY A 54 -12.72 5.41 -3.43
C GLY A 54 -13.04 5.18 -1.94
N GLY A 55 -14.32 5.14 -1.55
CA GLY A 55 -14.72 4.85 -0.18
C GLY A 55 -14.20 5.94 0.78
N ASN A 56 -13.52 5.55 1.86
CA ASN A 56 -12.93 6.54 2.78
C ASN A 56 -11.83 7.39 2.13
N ALA A 57 -11.26 6.95 1.00
CA ALA A 57 -10.25 7.72 0.27
C ALA A 57 -10.81 8.74 -0.72
N SER A 58 -12.13 8.72 -0.96
CA SER A 58 -12.78 9.64 -1.88
C SER A 58 -12.80 11.07 -1.35
N SER A 59 -13.21 12.03 -2.17
CA SER A 59 -13.40 13.42 -1.74
C SER A 59 -14.47 13.62 -0.65
N GLU A 60 -15.30 12.60 -0.37
CA GLU A 60 -16.36 12.62 0.65
C GLU A 60 -15.83 12.48 2.08
N VAL A 61 -14.73 11.75 2.26
CA VAL A 61 -14.08 11.50 3.57
C VAL A 61 -12.63 12.00 3.58
N ARG A 62 -11.94 11.93 2.44
CA ARG A 62 -10.60 12.47 2.18
C ARG A 62 -9.47 11.79 2.95
N LEU A 63 -9.64 10.56 3.41
CA LEU A 63 -8.54 9.82 4.06
C LEU A 63 -7.47 9.46 3.01
N TRP A 64 -6.19 9.73 3.27
CA TRP A 64 -5.14 9.24 2.38
C TRP A 64 -5.06 7.72 2.40
N ALA A 65 -4.87 7.10 1.25
CA ALA A 65 -4.59 5.67 1.17
C ALA A 65 -3.11 5.41 1.44
N ASN A 66 -2.85 4.49 2.36
CA ASN A 66 -1.53 3.98 2.71
C ASN A 66 -1.56 2.45 2.71
N GLY A 67 -0.41 1.84 2.94
CA GLY A 67 -0.27 0.40 3.07
C GLY A 67 1.03 -0.02 3.74
N ALA A 68 1.65 -1.07 3.21
CA ALA A 68 2.72 -1.80 3.88
C ALA A 68 3.98 -0.99 4.26
N THR A 69 4.28 0.12 3.57
CA THR A 69 5.41 1.00 3.88
C THR A 69 5.13 2.00 5.00
N SER A 70 3.88 2.14 5.44
CA SER A 70 3.48 2.99 6.57
C SER A 70 4.01 4.43 6.51
N HIS A 71 3.78 5.15 5.40
CA HIS A 71 4.40 6.46 5.11
C HIS A 71 5.95 6.43 5.04
N MET A 72 6.55 5.28 4.74
CA MET A 72 7.99 5.01 4.92
C MET A 72 8.43 5.10 6.39
N GLY A 73 7.49 4.82 7.29
CA GLY A 73 7.61 5.01 8.74
C GLY A 73 7.84 3.73 9.54
N ASN A 74 8.04 2.62 8.86
CA ASN A 74 8.44 1.35 9.46
C ASN A 74 9.68 0.82 8.72
N ASN A 75 10.12 -0.37 9.09
CA ASN A 75 11.27 -0.99 8.44
C ASN A 75 10.95 -1.64 7.09
N ASN A 76 9.69 -1.76 6.67
CA ASN A 76 9.32 -2.47 5.43
C ASN A 76 9.82 -1.72 4.19
N ARG A 77 10.85 -2.26 3.53
CA ARG A 77 11.43 -1.66 2.32
C ARG A 77 10.88 -2.28 1.05
N TRP A 78 10.72 -1.45 0.01
CA TRP A 78 10.18 -1.85 -1.31
C TRP A 78 8.83 -2.58 -1.25
N ALA A 79 8.04 -2.28 -0.22
CA ALA A 79 6.82 -3.00 0.10
C ALA A 79 5.55 -2.33 -0.42
N ARG A 80 5.61 -1.17 -1.12
CA ARG A 80 4.39 -0.51 -1.63
C ARG A 80 3.57 -1.50 -2.45
N GLU A 81 2.26 -1.54 -2.20
CA GLU A 81 1.33 -2.36 -2.96
C GLU A 81 1.49 -2.14 -4.47
N GLY A 82 1.63 -3.25 -5.21
CA GLY A 82 1.75 -3.27 -6.68
C GLY A 82 0.40 -3.50 -7.36
N GLY A 83 0.44 -4.09 -8.55
CA GLY A 83 -0.77 -4.41 -9.33
C GLY A 83 -1.61 -3.17 -9.64
N ILE A 84 -2.93 -3.34 -9.63
CA ILE A 84 -3.91 -2.25 -9.88
C ILE A 84 -3.82 -1.17 -8.81
N MET A 85 -3.51 -1.51 -7.56
CA MET A 85 -3.29 -0.50 -6.53
C MET A 85 -2.05 0.35 -6.86
N GLY A 86 -0.97 -0.29 -7.32
CA GLY A 86 0.22 0.41 -7.83
C GLY A 86 -0.11 1.34 -8.99
N GLU A 87 -0.88 0.86 -9.98
CA GLU A 87 -1.35 1.67 -11.12
C GLU A 87 -2.13 2.91 -10.66
N ILE A 88 -3.06 2.76 -9.72
CA ILE A 88 -3.85 3.87 -9.15
C ILE A 88 -2.94 4.90 -8.48
N LEU A 89 -1.95 4.45 -7.69
CA LEU A 89 -1.03 5.34 -6.98
C LEU A 89 -0.11 6.09 -7.94
N GLU A 90 0.39 5.41 -8.97
CA GLU A 90 1.29 5.98 -9.98
C GLU A 90 0.55 6.99 -10.88
N GLU A 91 -0.66 6.67 -11.32
CA GLU A 91 -1.50 7.59 -12.09
C GLU A 91 -1.93 8.80 -11.25
N ASN A 92 -2.24 8.61 -9.96
CA ASN A 92 -2.53 9.72 -9.06
C ASN A 92 -1.28 10.58 -8.81
N LEU A 93 -0.10 9.98 -8.66
CA LEU A 93 1.15 10.75 -8.54
C LEU A 93 1.38 11.60 -9.81
N TRP A 94 1.11 11.04 -10.98
CA TRP A 94 1.28 11.74 -12.26
C TRP A 94 0.30 12.90 -12.45
N ARG A 95 -1.01 12.67 -12.27
CA ARG A 95 -2.06 13.69 -12.51
C ARG A 95 -2.36 14.60 -11.33
N ASN A 96 -1.96 14.21 -10.12
CA ASN A 96 -2.41 14.80 -8.86
C ASN A 96 -1.30 14.77 -7.79
N LYS A 97 -0.06 15.11 -8.17
CA LYS A 97 1.07 15.20 -7.23
C LYS A 97 0.80 16.15 -6.05
N GLU A 98 -0.11 17.12 -6.20
CA GLU A 98 -0.52 18.05 -5.15
C GLU A 98 -1.42 17.41 -4.09
N GLY A 99 -1.96 16.21 -4.32
CA GLY A 99 -2.82 15.50 -3.38
C GLY A 99 -4.24 16.08 -3.26
N ASN A 100 -4.84 16.57 -4.35
CA ASN A 100 -6.21 17.07 -4.34
C ASN A 100 -7.24 15.91 -4.30
N PRO A 101 -8.15 15.86 -3.31
CA PRO A 101 -9.13 14.76 -3.22
C PRO A 101 -10.09 14.64 -4.40
N VAL A 102 -10.47 15.75 -5.02
CA VAL A 102 -11.40 15.74 -6.17
C VAL A 102 -10.70 15.23 -7.42
N MET A 103 -9.42 15.51 -7.58
CA MET A 103 -8.61 14.96 -8.68
C MET A 103 -8.39 13.46 -8.50
N PHE A 104 -8.27 12.97 -7.26
CA PHE A 104 -8.21 11.53 -7.01
C PHE A 104 -9.52 10.83 -7.41
N ASP A 105 -10.69 11.39 -7.09
CA ASP A 105 -11.98 10.86 -7.57
C ASP A 105 -12.01 10.77 -9.10
N LEU A 106 -11.49 11.78 -9.80
CA LEU A 106 -11.41 11.80 -11.26
C LEU A 106 -10.55 10.65 -11.80
N VAL A 107 -9.39 10.37 -11.19
CA VAL A 107 -8.53 9.25 -11.56
C VAL A 107 -9.29 7.93 -11.44
N LEU A 108 -9.96 7.69 -10.31
CA LEU A 108 -10.72 6.46 -10.09
C LEU A 108 -11.92 6.32 -11.04
N LEU A 109 -12.64 7.41 -11.31
CA LEU A 109 -13.75 7.44 -12.24
C LEU A 109 -13.31 7.16 -13.67
N ASP A 110 -12.19 7.72 -14.11
CA ASP A 110 -11.62 7.52 -15.44
C ASP A 110 -11.23 6.05 -15.65
N LEU A 111 -10.52 5.44 -14.69
CA LEU A 111 -10.14 4.02 -14.73
C LEU A 111 -11.35 3.10 -14.86
N VAL A 112 -12.40 3.32 -14.06
CA VAL A 112 -13.62 2.47 -14.13
C VAL A 112 -14.41 2.72 -15.40
N ARG A 113 -14.59 3.98 -15.81
CA ARG A 113 -15.41 4.31 -16.97
C ARG A 113 -14.78 3.89 -18.28
N SER A 114 -13.46 3.86 -18.36
CA SER A 114 -12.72 3.44 -19.54
C SER A 114 -12.59 1.92 -19.68
N GLN A 115 -12.81 1.15 -18.61
CA GLN A 115 -12.64 -0.31 -18.61
C GLN A 115 -13.80 -1.04 -19.33
N PRO A 116 -13.53 -1.72 -20.47
CA PRO A 116 -14.53 -2.57 -21.12
C PRO A 116 -14.97 -3.73 -20.23
N GLY A 117 -16.23 -4.16 -20.35
CA GLY A 117 -16.80 -5.26 -19.55
C GLY A 117 -17.29 -4.84 -18.16
N LEU A 118 -17.04 -3.60 -17.73
CA LEU A 118 -17.40 -3.07 -16.42
C LEU A 118 -18.58 -2.09 -16.51
N THR A 119 -19.68 -2.39 -15.82
CA THR A 119 -20.83 -1.49 -15.65
C THR A 119 -20.82 -0.90 -14.25
N LEU A 120 -20.73 0.43 -14.15
CA LEU A 120 -20.77 1.17 -12.87
C LEU A 120 -22.17 1.73 -12.59
N LEU A 121 -22.72 1.41 -11.42
CA LEU A 121 -23.97 1.96 -10.88
C LEU A 121 -23.66 2.79 -9.62
N LEU A 122 -23.54 4.12 -9.77
CA LEU A 122 -23.38 5.06 -8.65
C LEU A 122 -24.72 5.40 -8.01
N ASN A 123 -24.71 5.92 -6.77
CA ASN A 123 -25.91 6.28 -6.00
C ASN A 123 -26.96 5.15 -5.92
N THR A 124 -26.50 3.90 -5.93
CA THR A 124 -27.33 2.70 -6.03
C THR A 124 -27.05 1.81 -4.83
N ALA A 125 -28.02 1.70 -3.90
CA ALA A 125 -27.87 0.93 -2.67
C ALA A 125 -28.48 -0.47 -2.82
N VAL A 126 -27.70 -1.51 -2.50
CA VAL A 126 -28.20 -2.89 -2.39
C VAL A 126 -29.09 -3.00 -1.16
N TYR A 127 -30.28 -3.57 -1.29
CA TYR A 127 -31.24 -3.71 -0.19
C TYR A 127 -31.85 -5.10 -0.03
N ASP A 128 -31.66 -6.01 -1.00
CA ASP A 128 -32.15 -7.38 -0.92
C ASP A 128 -31.26 -8.36 -1.72
N VAL A 129 -31.27 -9.63 -1.32
CA VAL A 129 -30.47 -10.71 -1.90
C VAL A 129 -31.33 -11.95 -2.09
N GLU A 130 -31.33 -12.50 -3.29
CA GLU A 130 -31.93 -13.80 -3.58
C GLU A 130 -30.87 -14.89 -3.54
N LYS A 131 -31.17 -16.02 -2.89
CA LYS A 131 -30.30 -17.19 -2.85
C LYS A 131 -31.06 -18.51 -2.95
N THR A 132 -30.39 -19.51 -3.49
CA THR A 132 -30.82 -20.92 -3.46
C THR A 132 -29.79 -21.73 -2.67
N ALA A 133 -30.21 -22.26 -1.52
CA ALA A 133 -29.31 -22.91 -0.56
C ALA A 133 -28.10 -22.02 -0.20
N SER A 134 -26.88 -22.48 -0.43
CA SER A 134 -25.61 -21.78 -0.16
C SER A 134 -25.15 -20.87 -1.31
N ARG A 135 -25.95 -20.68 -2.36
CA ARG A 135 -25.56 -19.89 -3.54
C ARG A 135 -26.45 -18.68 -3.74
N ILE A 136 -25.84 -17.50 -3.81
CA ILE A 136 -26.52 -16.26 -4.18
C ILE A 136 -26.84 -16.31 -5.69
N THR A 137 -28.02 -15.83 -6.08
CA THR A 137 -28.48 -15.82 -7.49
C THR A 137 -28.73 -14.42 -8.02
N ALA A 138 -29.13 -13.47 -7.16
CA ALA A 138 -29.35 -12.08 -7.58
C ALA A 138 -29.23 -11.10 -6.40
N VAL A 139 -29.00 -9.83 -6.73
CA VAL A 139 -29.17 -8.70 -5.79
C VAL A 139 -30.20 -7.72 -6.32
N SER A 140 -30.97 -7.13 -5.41
CA SER A 140 -31.83 -5.98 -5.71
C SER A 140 -31.24 -4.71 -5.13
N ALA A 141 -31.24 -3.64 -5.92
CA ALA A 141 -30.71 -2.35 -5.54
C ALA A 141 -31.61 -1.21 -6.01
N PHE A 142 -31.51 -0.04 -5.36
CA PHE A 142 -32.31 1.13 -5.69
C PHE A 142 -31.43 2.37 -5.84
N ASN A 143 -31.72 3.17 -6.87
CA ASN A 143 -31.06 4.44 -7.12
C ASN A 143 -32.06 5.59 -6.95
N ALA A 144 -31.85 6.41 -5.93
CA ALA A 144 -32.74 7.51 -5.60
C ALA A 144 -32.60 8.71 -6.55
N ILE A 145 -31.50 8.83 -7.31
CA ILE A 145 -31.24 9.95 -8.22
C ILE A 145 -31.99 9.81 -9.53
N ASN A 146 -32.12 8.58 -10.03
CA ASN A 146 -32.86 8.28 -11.26
C ASN A 146 -34.15 7.49 -11.01
N GLU A 147 -34.52 7.32 -9.73
CA GLU A 147 -35.71 6.60 -9.28
C GLU A 147 -35.84 5.20 -9.92
N THR A 148 -34.74 4.45 -10.06
CA THR A 148 -34.74 3.14 -10.74
C THR A 148 -34.41 2.01 -9.76
N PHE A 149 -35.21 0.95 -9.81
CA PHE A 149 -34.89 -0.33 -9.19
C PHE A 149 -34.02 -1.16 -10.14
N TYR A 150 -32.96 -1.76 -9.61
CA TYR A 150 -32.08 -2.67 -10.32
C TYR A 150 -32.22 -4.07 -9.76
N HIS A 151 -32.38 -5.04 -10.65
CA HIS A 151 -32.31 -6.47 -10.34
C HIS A 151 -31.15 -7.06 -11.13
N VAL A 152 -30.13 -7.55 -10.44
CA VAL A 152 -28.89 -7.99 -11.07
C VAL A 152 -28.62 -9.46 -10.75
N GLN A 153 -28.69 -10.30 -11.77
CA GLN A 153 -28.38 -11.72 -11.68
C GLN A 153 -26.90 -11.97 -11.98
N ALA A 154 -26.26 -12.85 -11.22
CA ALA A 154 -24.87 -13.22 -11.47
C ALA A 154 -24.50 -14.61 -10.95
N THR A 155 -23.35 -15.12 -11.43
CA THR A 155 -22.82 -16.42 -11.00
C THR A 155 -21.98 -16.34 -9.73
N GLN A 156 -21.35 -15.19 -9.50
CA GLN A 156 -20.46 -14.90 -8.39
C GLN A 156 -20.72 -13.50 -7.84
N PHE A 157 -20.42 -13.30 -6.56
CA PHE A 157 -20.67 -12.05 -5.84
C PHE A 157 -19.45 -11.69 -4.98
N CYS A 158 -19.18 -10.41 -4.84
CA CYS A 158 -18.15 -9.86 -3.98
C CYS A 158 -18.75 -8.78 -3.08
N ASP A 159 -18.64 -8.96 -1.77
CA ASP A 159 -18.96 -7.90 -0.82
C ASP A 159 -17.71 -7.05 -0.55
N ALA A 160 -17.79 -5.78 -0.95
CA ALA A 160 -16.82 -4.73 -0.71
C ALA A 160 -17.50 -3.45 -0.18
N THR A 161 -18.70 -3.58 0.41
CA THR A 161 -19.54 -2.45 0.83
C THR A 161 -18.97 -1.68 2.03
N GLY A 162 -17.97 -2.25 2.71
CA GLY A 162 -17.37 -1.69 3.92
C GLY A 162 -18.19 -1.92 5.19
N ASP A 163 -19.48 -2.24 5.07
CA ASP A 163 -20.38 -2.63 6.18
C ASP A 163 -20.85 -4.08 6.10
N GLY A 164 -20.57 -4.77 4.99
CA GLY A 164 -20.98 -6.16 4.82
C GLY A 164 -22.43 -6.32 4.43
N VAL A 165 -23.03 -5.36 3.70
CA VAL A 165 -24.46 -5.35 3.40
C VAL A 165 -24.87 -6.60 2.63
N LEU A 166 -24.10 -6.99 1.59
CA LEU A 166 -24.43 -8.13 0.76
C LEU A 166 -24.28 -9.44 1.55
N GLY A 167 -23.16 -9.63 2.24
CA GLY A 167 -22.90 -10.81 3.05
C GLY A 167 -23.91 -10.97 4.20
N PHE A 168 -24.27 -9.86 4.86
CA PHE A 168 -25.29 -9.84 5.92
C PHE A 168 -26.66 -10.26 5.38
N LEU A 169 -27.12 -9.65 4.29
CA LEU A 169 -28.41 -9.99 3.66
C LEU A 169 -28.43 -11.44 3.13
N ALA A 170 -27.29 -11.93 2.64
CA ALA A 170 -27.14 -13.31 2.20
C ALA A 170 -27.09 -14.32 3.36
N GLY A 171 -26.99 -13.87 4.62
CA GLY A 171 -26.89 -14.72 5.80
C GLY A 171 -25.54 -15.42 5.94
N ALA A 172 -24.46 -14.77 5.52
CA ALA A 172 -23.10 -15.26 5.77
C ALA A 172 -22.72 -15.09 7.25
N GLU A 173 -21.93 -16.02 7.79
CA GLU A 173 -21.37 -15.93 9.14
C GLU A 173 -20.41 -14.73 9.27
N TYR A 174 -20.58 -13.95 10.34
CA TYR A 174 -19.72 -12.80 10.65
C TYR A 174 -19.55 -12.63 12.16
N ARG A 175 -18.53 -11.84 12.52
CA ARG A 175 -18.22 -11.35 13.86
C ARG A 175 -18.24 -9.84 13.88
N GLU A 176 -18.42 -9.31 15.08
CA GLU A 176 -18.40 -7.88 15.38
C GLU A 176 -17.81 -7.69 16.77
N GLY A 177 -17.03 -6.63 16.97
CA GLY A 177 -16.33 -6.40 18.24
C GLY A 177 -15.01 -7.15 18.33
N ALA A 178 -14.46 -7.29 19.52
CA ALA A 178 -13.19 -7.98 19.75
C ALA A 178 -13.41 -9.39 20.30
N GLU A 179 -12.56 -10.31 19.86
CA GLU A 179 -12.46 -11.65 20.42
C GLU A 179 -11.83 -11.61 21.82
N GLU A 180 -12.19 -12.56 22.67
CA GLU A 180 -11.57 -12.72 23.99
C GLU A 180 -10.13 -13.24 23.86
N ILE A 181 -9.25 -12.84 24.80
CA ILE A 181 -7.84 -13.29 24.81
C ILE A 181 -7.76 -14.82 24.77
N ASP A 182 -8.59 -15.51 25.57
CA ASP A 182 -8.56 -16.98 25.69
C ASP A 182 -9.07 -17.71 24.45
N GLU A 183 -9.79 -17.03 23.54
CA GLU A 183 -10.30 -17.65 22.30
C GLU A 183 -9.17 -17.88 21.28
N LEU A 184 -8.33 -16.85 21.07
CA LEU A 184 -7.32 -16.83 20.00
C LEU A 184 -5.89 -16.68 20.52
N GLY A 185 -5.69 -16.51 21.83
CA GLY A 185 -4.38 -16.23 22.44
C GLY A 185 -3.82 -14.86 22.06
N GLU A 186 -4.66 -13.92 21.61
CA GLU A 186 -4.25 -12.60 21.16
C GLU A 186 -4.03 -11.67 22.34
N LYS A 187 -2.77 -11.49 22.72
CA LYS A 187 -2.38 -10.66 23.86
C LYS A 187 -2.70 -9.17 23.70
N MET A 188 -3.02 -8.72 22.48
CA MET A 188 -3.49 -7.36 22.20
C MET A 188 -5.01 -7.21 22.21
N ALA A 189 -5.78 -8.29 22.42
CA ALA A 189 -7.23 -8.17 22.49
C ALA A 189 -7.62 -7.17 23.60
N PRO A 190 -8.45 -6.16 23.28
CA PRO A 190 -8.75 -5.10 24.20
C PRO A 190 -9.64 -5.58 25.35
N GLY A 191 -9.39 -5.09 26.57
CA GLY A 191 -10.32 -5.26 27.69
C GLY A 191 -11.46 -4.24 27.66
N ASP A 192 -12.48 -4.46 28.49
CA ASP A 192 -13.69 -3.61 28.57
C ASP A 192 -13.40 -2.10 28.71
N GLN A 193 -12.36 -1.73 29.46
CA GLN A 193 -11.98 -0.32 29.64
C GLN A 193 -11.50 0.33 28.34
N PHE A 194 -10.84 -0.43 27.46
CA PHE A 194 -10.42 0.05 26.14
C PHE A 194 -11.57 0.00 25.14
N GLY A 195 -12.41 -1.04 25.26
CA GLY A 195 -13.57 -1.29 24.42
C GLY A 195 -13.26 -2.13 23.19
N HIS A 196 -14.33 -2.67 22.60
CA HIS A 196 -14.27 -3.81 21.69
C HIS A 196 -14.45 -3.44 20.21
N LYS A 197 -14.72 -2.18 19.88
CA LYS A 197 -14.85 -1.71 18.49
C LYS A 197 -14.11 -0.39 18.28
N LEU A 198 -13.73 -0.13 17.03
CA LEU A 198 -13.19 1.13 16.56
C LEU A 198 -14.31 2.10 16.16
N GLY A 199 -14.15 3.39 16.48
CA GLY A 199 -15.12 4.42 16.17
C GLY A 199 -15.07 4.90 14.72
N HIS A 200 -15.82 5.97 14.43
CA HIS A 200 -15.73 6.67 13.16
C HIS A 200 -14.89 7.94 13.33
N SER A 201 -14.04 8.25 12.36
CA SER A 201 -13.28 9.49 12.34
C SER A 201 -13.97 10.55 11.49
N ILE A 202 -13.85 11.83 11.84
CA ILE A 202 -14.31 12.94 11.02
C ILE A 202 -13.20 13.99 10.89
N TYR A 203 -13.14 14.66 9.74
CA TYR A 203 -12.11 15.64 9.45
C TYR A 203 -12.72 16.98 9.03
N PHE A 204 -11.92 18.02 9.13
CA PHE A 204 -12.21 19.33 8.56
C PHE A 204 -10.94 19.94 7.95
N TYR A 205 -11.12 20.86 7.01
CA TYR A 205 -10.04 21.68 6.44
C TYR A 205 -10.34 23.14 6.66
N THR A 206 -9.28 23.89 6.85
CA THR A 206 -9.26 25.33 6.95
C THR A 206 -8.57 25.92 5.72
N LYS A 207 -8.91 27.17 5.42
CA LYS A 207 -8.18 28.00 4.46
C LYS A 207 -7.85 29.35 5.08
N ARG A 208 -6.74 29.93 4.65
CA ARG A 208 -6.35 31.29 5.04
C ARG A 208 -6.98 32.31 4.10
N THR A 209 -7.46 33.42 4.67
CA THR A 209 -8.08 34.55 3.97
C THR A 209 -7.22 35.81 4.12
N ALA A 210 -7.36 36.75 3.19
CA ALA A 210 -6.65 38.04 3.26
C ALA A 210 -7.10 38.87 4.47
N GLU A 211 -8.40 38.90 4.73
CA GLU A 211 -9.01 39.63 5.84
C GLU A 211 -9.42 38.69 6.99
N PRO A 212 -9.53 39.20 8.23
CA PRO A 212 -10.07 38.43 9.34
C PRO A 212 -11.51 37.94 9.08
N VAL A 213 -11.82 36.73 9.55
CA VAL A 213 -13.16 36.13 9.45
C VAL A 213 -13.71 35.94 10.86
N ASN A 214 -14.93 36.40 11.12
CA ASN A 214 -15.60 36.14 12.41
C ASN A 214 -16.31 34.78 12.36
N PHE A 215 -16.37 34.08 13.49
CA PHE A 215 -17.09 32.82 13.61
C PHE A 215 -18.00 32.84 14.83
N VAL A 216 -19.28 32.54 14.61
CA VAL A 216 -20.25 32.31 15.68
C VAL A 216 -20.56 30.81 15.68
N ALA A 217 -20.22 30.13 16.77
CA ALA A 217 -20.44 28.70 16.88
C ALA A 217 -21.95 28.38 16.82
N PRO A 218 -22.35 27.29 16.13
CA PRO A 218 -23.72 26.83 16.18
C PRO A 218 -24.06 26.32 17.59
N SER A 219 -25.33 26.38 17.97
CA SER A 219 -25.79 26.02 19.32
C SER A 219 -25.61 24.55 19.72
N PHE A 220 -25.21 23.70 18.77
CA PHE A 220 -24.92 22.28 19.02
C PHE A 220 -23.42 21.98 19.08
N ALA A 221 -22.55 22.97 18.88
CA ALA A 221 -21.11 22.80 19.06
C ALA A 221 -20.80 22.41 20.51
N LEU A 222 -19.71 21.66 20.71
CA LEU A 222 -19.22 21.38 22.06
C LEU A 222 -18.82 22.69 22.75
N ASP A 223 -19.50 23.02 23.85
CA ASP A 223 -19.29 24.28 24.59
C ASP A 223 -17.99 24.27 25.40
N ASP A 224 -17.72 23.18 26.13
CA ASP A 224 -16.52 23.01 26.94
C ASP A 224 -15.51 22.10 26.24
N ILE A 225 -14.46 22.71 25.68
CA ILE A 225 -13.39 21.98 24.99
C ILE A 225 -12.63 21.03 25.93
N THR A 226 -12.67 21.25 27.26
CA THR A 226 -11.94 20.43 28.22
C THR A 226 -12.52 19.03 28.40
N GLU A 227 -13.74 18.80 27.90
CA GLU A 227 -14.31 17.45 27.78
C GLU A 227 -13.45 16.54 26.87
N ILE A 228 -12.68 17.11 25.93
CA ILE A 228 -11.69 16.39 25.13
C ILE A 228 -10.37 16.41 25.90
N PRO A 229 -9.91 15.33 26.56
CA PRO A 229 -8.74 15.37 27.43
C PRO A 229 -7.46 15.80 26.70
N ARG A 230 -7.42 15.55 25.39
CA ARG A 230 -6.29 15.84 24.49
C ARG A 230 -6.39 17.19 23.77
N TYR A 231 -7.30 18.08 24.16
CA TYR A 231 -7.52 19.37 23.46
C TYR A 231 -6.25 20.23 23.31
N LYS A 232 -5.29 20.10 24.23
CA LYS A 232 -3.99 20.81 24.15
C LYS A 232 -3.11 20.40 22.98
N ARG A 233 -3.42 19.29 22.29
CA ARG A 233 -2.75 18.87 21.04
C ARG A 233 -3.23 19.67 19.83
N LEU A 234 -4.32 20.43 19.96
CA LEU A 234 -4.87 21.22 18.86
C LEU A 234 -3.95 22.39 18.52
N THR A 235 -3.72 22.59 17.23
CA THR A 235 -3.06 23.78 16.68
C THR A 235 -3.89 24.34 15.52
N SER A 236 -3.67 25.61 15.18
CA SER A 236 -4.29 26.27 14.03
C SER A 236 -3.82 25.70 12.68
N THR A 237 -2.79 24.85 12.67
CA THR A 237 -2.23 24.24 11.45
C THR A 237 -2.75 22.84 11.15
N LEU A 238 -3.38 22.15 12.12
CA LEU A 238 -3.95 20.82 11.90
C LEU A 238 -5.05 20.87 10.84
N ASN A 239 -4.96 19.98 9.85
CA ASN A 239 -5.96 19.87 8.80
C ASN A 239 -6.16 18.41 8.39
N GLY A 240 -7.39 18.08 7.98
CA GLY A 240 -7.69 16.80 7.36
C GLY A 240 -7.27 15.61 8.24
N CYS A 241 -6.43 14.75 7.69
CA CYS A 241 -6.01 13.52 8.35
C CYS A 241 -5.05 13.72 9.53
N ASP A 242 -4.50 14.91 9.77
CA ASP A 242 -3.79 15.19 11.04
C ASP A 242 -4.74 15.00 12.24
N LEU A 243 -6.05 15.09 11.98
CA LEU A 243 -7.14 14.91 12.92
C LEU A 243 -7.68 13.47 12.90
N TRP A 244 -6.88 12.48 12.48
CA TRP A 244 -7.26 11.06 12.47
C TRP A 244 -7.84 10.54 13.78
N TRP A 245 -7.48 11.19 14.91
CA TRP A 245 -7.91 10.89 16.27
C TRP A 245 -9.20 11.60 16.70
N LEU A 246 -9.75 12.50 15.87
CA LEU A 246 -11.12 13.02 16.03
C LEU A 246 -12.10 11.92 15.66
N GLU A 247 -12.26 11.01 16.60
CA GLU A 247 -13.00 9.77 16.48
C GLU A 247 -13.93 9.57 17.67
N TRP A 248 -15.08 8.94 17.42
CA TRP A 248 -16.04 8.55 18.45
C TRP A 248 -16.96 7.42 17.95
N GLY A 249 -17.65 6.75 18.87
CA GLY A 249 -18.72 5.80 18.56
C GLY A 249 -18.36 4.32 18.68
N GLY A 250 -17.14 3.98 19.12
CA GLY A 250 -16.72 2.57 19.30
C GLY A 250 -17.49 1.83 20.40
N ARG A 251 -18.25 2.53 21.24
CA ARG A 251 -19.18 1.93 22.23
C ARG A 251 -20.56 1.61 21.66
N LEU A 252 -20.86 2.07 20.45
CA LEU A 252 -22.18 1.94 19.83
C LEU A 252 -22.18 0.85 18.76
N ASP A 253 -23.36 0.63 18.17
CA ASP A 253 -23.46 -0.08 16.91
C ASP A 253 -22.98 0.82 15.75
N THR A 254 -21.79 0.54 15.24
CA THR A 254 -21.14 1.37 14.20
C THR A 254 -21.92 1.35 12.88
N VAL A 255 -22.85 0.42 12.68
CA VAL A 255 -23.71 0.36 11.49
C VAL A 255 -25.03 1.07 11.76
N HIS A 256 -25.80 0.61 12.74
CA HIS A 256 -27.17 1.07 12.96
C HIS A 256 -27.27 2.44 13.65
N GLN A 257 -26.24 2.84 14.43
CA GLN A 257 -26.18 4.14 15.10
C GLN A 257 -25.23 5.14 14.40
N SER A 258 -24.87 4.90 13.13
CA SER A 258 -23.93 5.76 12.41
C SER A 258 -24.34 7.24 12.32
N GLU A 259 -25.64 7.53 12.28
CA GLU A 259 -26.15 8.92 12.26
C GLU A 259 -26.02 9.60 13.63
N GLU A 260 -26.21 8.86 14.73
CA GLU A 260 -25.97 9.34 16.10
C GLU A 260 -24.48 9.65 16.29
N ILE A 261 -23.61 8.73 15.85
CA ILE A 261 -22.16 8.92 15.84
C ILE A 261 -21.77 10.17 15.06
N LYS A 262 -22.35 10.39 13.87
CA LYS A 262 -22.07 11.57 13.06
C LYS A 262 -22.47 12.87 13.77
N TRP A 263 -23.64 12.93 14.40
CA TRP A 263 -24.08 14.15 15.11
C TRP A 263 -23.15 14.51 16.25
N GLU A 264 -22.69 13.54 17.03
CA GLU A 264 -21.72 13.78 18.09
C GLU A 264 -20.37 14.24 17.53
N LEU A 265 -19.91 13.62 16.44
CA LEU A 265 -18.69 14.02 15.74
C LEU A 265 -18.76 15.44 15.17
N TRP A 266 -19.93 15.88 14.66
CA TRP A 266 -20.13 17.27 14.26
C TRP A 266 -20.09 18.22 15.45
N LYS A 267 -20.77 17.88 16.56
CA LYS A 267 -20.68 18.66 17.81
C LYS A 267 -19.21 18.85 18.23
N ILE A 268 -18.41 17.79 18.19
CA ILE A 268 -16.97 17.81 18.47
C ILE A 268 -16.22 18.73 17.50
N VAL A 269 -16.37 18.53 16.18
CA VAL A 269 -15.66 19.34 15.16
C VAL A 269 -15.94 20.82 15.31
N TRP A 270 -17.21 21.20 15.46
CA TRP A 270 -17.58 22.60 15.58
C TRP A 270 -17.15 23.22 16.92
N GLY A 271 -17.07 22.43 18.00
CA GLY A 271 -16.47 22.87 19.25
C GLY A 271 -14.95 23.04 19.17
N VAL A 272 -14.25 22.11 18.52
CA VAL A 272 -12.81 22.23 18.23
C VAL A 272 -12.52 23.48 17.41
N TRP A 273 -13.29 23.73 16.34
CA TRP A 273 -13.13 24.94 15.54
C TRP A 273 -13.48 26.20 16.33
N ASN A 274 -14.53 26.18 17.15
CA ASN A 274 -14.85 27.30 18.03
C ASN A 274 -13.69 27.63 18.98
N TYR A 275 -13.09 26.61 19.60
CA TYR A 275 -11.91 26.79 20.44
C TYR A 275 -10.74 27.40 19.66
N ILE A 276 -10.39 26.84 18.50
CA ILE A 276 -9.31 27.38 17.65
C ILE A 276 -9.58 28.84 17.28
N LYS A 277 -10.83 29.18 16.97
CA LYS A 277 -11.18 30.47 16.39
C LYS A 277 -11.43 31.58 17.40
N ASN A 278 -11.99 31.24 18.57
CA ASN A 278 -12.57 32.21 19.50
C ASN A 278 -11.93 32.20 20.90
N SER A 279 -11.07 31.23 21.24
CA SER A 279 -10.43 31.17 22.57
C SER A 279 -9.42 32.28 22.85
N GLY A 280 -8.82 32.85 21.80
CA GLY A 280 -7.66 33.75 21.89
C GLY A 280 -6.30 33.06 21.95
N GLU A 281 -6.26 31.72 22.04
CA GLU A 281 -5.02 30.93 22.14
C GLU A 281 -4.26 30.80 20.81
N PHE A 282 -4.92 31.09 19.68
CA PHE A 282 -4.36 30.94 18.33
C PHE A 282 -4.43 32.26 17.57
N PRO A 283 -3.44 33.17 17.73
CA PRO A 283 -3.48 34.50 17.12
C PRO A 283 -3.59 34.47 15.60
N ASP A 284 -3.01 33.46 14.96
CA ASP A 284 -3.02 33.31 13.51
C ASP A 284 -4.36 32.81 12.95
N ALA A 285 -5.27 32.35 13.83
CA ALA A 285 -6.60 31.88 13.48
C ALA A 285 -7.55 33.02 13.06
N ALA A 286 -7.23 34.29 13.35
CA ALA A 286 -8.05 35.44 12.94
C ALA A 286 -8.37 35.44 11.43
N ASN A 287 -7.39 35.05 10.62
CA ASN A 287 -7.47 34.97 9.16
C ASN A 287 -7.71 33.54 8.64
N LEU A 288 -8.19 32.62 9.48
CA LEU A 288 -8.59 31.28 9.05
C LEU A 288 -10.13 31.18 8.95
N THR A 289 -10.61 30.42 7.98
CA THR A 289 -12.01 29.98 7.88
C THR A 289 -12.06 28.50 7.58
N ILE A 290 -13.15 27.83 7.97
CA ILE A 290 -13.42 26.47 7.49
C ILE A 290 -13.67 26.50 5.99
N GLU A 291 -13.04 25.57 5.29
CA GLU A 291 -13.27 25.27 3.88
C GLU A 291 -14.15 24.03 3.70
N TRP A 292 -14.00 23.03 4.58
CA TRP A 292 -14.74 21.78 4.47
C TRP A 292 -14.84 21.08 5.82
N VAL A 293 -15.97 20.40 6.06
CA VAL A 293 -16.19 19.44 7.15
C VAL A 293 -16.78 18.19 6.53
N GLY A 294 -16.34 17.01 6.98
CA GLY A 294 -16.86 15.73 6.52
C GLY A 294 -18.39 15.66 6.65
N ALA A 295 -19.08 15.41 5.54
CA ALA A 295 -20.54 15.21 5.55
C ALA A 295 -20.91 13.80 6.05
N ILE A 296 -19.98 12.86 5.89
CA ILE A 296 -20.04 11.50 6.42
C ILE A 296 -18.72 11.20 7.15
N PRO A 297 -18.74 10.46 8.26
CA PRO A 297 -17.52 10.10 8.95
C PRO A 297 -16.89 8.84 8.31
N GLY A 298 -15.57 8.76 8.36
CA GLY A 298 -14.81 7.58 7.95
C GLY A 298 -14.94 6.46 8.97
N LYS A 299 -15.70 5.41 8.64
CA LYS A 299 -15.85 4.24 9.49
C LYS A 299 -14.60 3.36 9.46
N ARG A 300 -14.11 2.92 10.63
CA ARG A 300 -12.96 2.01 10.76
C ARG A 300 -13.35 0.56 10.77
N GLU A 301 -14.40 0.21 11.50
CA GLU A 301 -14.83 -1.18 11.75
C GLU A 301 -16.33 -1.36 11.62
N SER A 302 -16.74 -2.55 11.20
CA SER A 302 -18.13 -2.98 11.05
C SER A 302 -18.20 -4.50 11.25
N ARG A 303 -18.65 -5.26 10.24
CA ARG A 303 -18.73 -6.72 10.26
C ARG A 303 -17.47 -7.34 9.65
N ARG A 304 -16.90 -8.35 10.32
CA ARG A 304 -15.82 -9.18 9.80
C ARG A 304 -16.38 -10.57 9.49
N PHE A 305 -16.38 -10.98 8.23
CA PHE A 305 -16.99 -12.25 7.82
C PHE A 305 -16.05 -13.43 8.02
N ILE A 306 -16.61 -14.64 8.11
CA ILE A 306 -15.82 -15.85 8.38
C ILE A 306 -15.52 -16.62 7.09
N GLY A 307 -14.22 -16.79 6.84
CA GLY A 307 -13.64 -17.67 5.82
C GLY A 307 -13.11 -18.97 6.41
N ASP A 308 -12.41 -19.75 5.59
CA ASP A 308 -11.75 -21.00 6.04
C ASP A 308 -10.45 -20.73 6.82
N HIS A 309 -9.98 -19.48 6.88
CA HIS A 309 -8.92 -19.00 7.77
C HIS A 309 -9.34 -17.68 8.43
N LEU A 310 -9.15 -17.57 9.75
CA LEU A 310 -9.31 -16.32 10.50
C LEU A 310 -7.91 -15.77 10.76
N LEU A 311 -7.54 -14.69 10.09
CA LEU A 311 -6.25 -14.02 10.31
C LEU A 311 -6.18 -13.51 11.76
N CYS A 312 -5.11 -13.82 12.49
CA CYS A 312 -4.94 -13.41 13.88
C CYS A 312 -3.63 -12.64 14.13
N GLN A 313 -3.46 -12.11 15.33
CA GLN A 313 -2.30 -11.33 15.77
C GLN A 313 -0.99 -12.01 15.42
N GLN A 314 -0.89 -13.30 15.70
CA GLN A 314 0.34 -14.06 15.53
C GLN A 314 0.70 -14.23 14.06
N ASP A 315 -0.29 -14.30 13.16
CA ASP A 315 -0.02 -14.30 11.71
C ASP A 315 0.72 -13.02 11.29
N ILE A 316 0.41 -11.89 11.91
CA ILE A 316 1.06 -10.59 11.63
C ILE A 316 2.42 -10.48 12.33
N ILE A 317 2.45 -10.62 13.66
CA ILE A 317 3.67 -10.37 14.44
C ILE A 317 4.74 -11.42 14.14
N GLU A 318 4.36 -12.70 14.12
CA GLU A 318 5.28 -13.79 13.78
C GLU A 318 5.45 -13.94 12.26
N GLN A 319 4.76 -13.12 11.44
CA GLN A 319 4.83 -13.14 9.97
C GLN A 319 4.69 -14.57 9.42
N ARG A 320 3.64 -15.28 9.84
CA ARG A 320 3.48 -16.72 9.53
C ARG A 320 3.31 -16.93 8.03
N ASP A 321 3.92 -17.99 7.54
CA ASP A 321 3.77 -18.40 6.14
C ASP A 321 2.49 -19.22 5.95
N HIS A 322 1.79 -18.94 4.85
CA HIS A 322 0.63 -19.69 4.42
C HIS A 322 0.86 -20.24 3.01
N TYR A 323 0.52 -21.52 2.80
CA TYR A 323 0.65 -22.14 1.46
C TYR A 323 -0.21 -21.42 0.41
N ASP A 324 -1.32 -20.83 0.85
CA ASP A 324 -2.27 -20.07 0.06
C ASP A 324 -2.10 -18.55 0.21
N ALA A 325 -0.90 -18.07 0.58
CA ALA A 325 -0.59 -16.64 0.58
C ALA A 325 -0.80 -16.02 -0.81
N VAL A 326 -1.67 -15.01 -0.89
CA VAL A 326 -2.00 -14.30 -2.14
C VAL A 326 -1.86 -12.79 -2.02
N ALA A 327 -1.75 -12.27 -0.80
CA ALA A 327 -1.57 -10.85 -0.51
C ALA A 327 -0.60 -10.67 0.65
N TYR A 328 -0.37 -9.41 1.01
CA TYR A 328 0.45 -9.05 2.16
C TYR A 328 0.02 -7.71 2.75
N GLY A 329 0.46 -7.46 3.99
CA GLY A 329 0.33 -6.19 4.68
C GLY A 329 1.60 -5.83 5.44
N GLY A 330 1.66 -4.61 5.94
CA GLY A 330 2.82 -4.10 6.69
C GLY A 330 2.54 -2.89 7.58
N TRP A 331 1.28 -2.48 7.70
CA TRP A 331 0.88 -1.46 8.66
C TRP A 331 0.99 -2.00 10.09
N SER A 332 1.12 -1.13 11.09
CA SER A 332 1.02 -1.56 12.49
C SER A 332 -0.35 -2.13 12.80
N ILE A 333 -0.45 -2.95 13.84
CA ILE A 333 -1.73 -3.20 14.49
C ILE A 333 -2.10 -1.90 15.22
N ASP A 334 -3.05 -1.13 14.67
CA ASP A 334 -3.47 0.18 15.16
C ASP A 334 -4.87 0.14 15.83
N LEU A 335 -4.90 -0.10 17.14
CA LEU A 335 -6.14 -0.22 17.91
C LEU A 335 -6.49 1.11 18.59
N HIS A 336 -7.76 1.50 18.54
CA HIS A 336 -8.26 2.77 19.04
C HIS A 336 -9.18 2.55 20.23
N PRO A 337 -9.13 3.40 21.27
CA PRO A 337 -10.05 3.30 22.38
C PRO A 337 -11.48 3.61 21.91
N ALA A 338 -12.45 2.79 22.32
CA ALA A 338 -13.85 2.90 21.89
C ALA A 338 -14.51 4.24 22.26
N ASP A 339 -14.05 4.88 23.33
CA ASP A 339 -14.52 6.21 23.77
C ASP A 339 -13.93 7.38 22.94
N GLY A 340 -12.98 7.09 22.05
CA GLY A 340 -12.48 8.04 21.06
C GLY A 340 -11.83 9.29 21.66
N VAL A 341 -12.33 10.47 21.27
CA VAL A 341 -11.84 11.78 21.75
C VAL A 341 -12.04 12.00 23.25
N TYR A 342 -13.00 11.31 23.87
CA TYR A 342 -13.29 11.42 25.31
C TYR A 342 -12.43 10.49 26.16
N SER A 343 -11.68 9.58 25.54
CA SER A 343 -10.80 8.66 26.26
C SER A 343 -9.61 9.40 26.86
N THR A 344 -9.25 9.01 28.10
CA THR A 344 -8.00 9.43 28.75
C THR A 344 -6.78 8.65 28.28
N HIS A 345 -6.98 7.54 27.55
CA HIS A 345 -5.91 6.81 26.89
C HIS A 345 -5.28 7.65 25.77
N ASP A 346 -4.19 7.16 25.18
CA ASP A 346 -3.74 7.71 23.90
C ASP A 346 -4.76 7.42 22.78
N GLY A 347 -4.72 8.24 21.73
CA GLY A 347 -5.66 8.13 20.61
C GLY A 347 -5.54 6.81 19.82
N CYS A 348 -4.44 6.08 19.99
CA CYS A 348 -4.19 4.78 19.38
C CYS A 348 -3.09 4.04 20.15
N ARG A 349 -3.16 2.70 20.18
CA ARG A 349 -2.08 1.79 20.53
C ARG A 349 -1.59 1.11 19.25
N GLN A 350 -0.30 1.26 18.95
CA GLN A 350 0.30 0.84 17.68
C GLN A 350 1.52 -0.03 17.90
N PHE A 351 1.52 -1.22 17.29
CA PHE A 351 2.69 -2.11 17.25
C PHE A 351 2.94 -2.63 15.84
N HIS A 352 4.19 -2.56 15.40
CA HIS A 352 4.66 -3.05 14.11
C HIS A 352 5.23 -4.48 14.26
N SER A 353 5.06 -5.29 13.22
CA SER A 353 5.87 -6.48 12.98
C SER A 353 7.26 -6.08 12.46
N LYS A 354 8.25 -6.98 12.59
CA LYS A 354 9.63 -6.77 12.08
C LYS A 354 9.74 -6.73 10.54
N GLY A 355 8.66 -7.06 9.83
CA GLY A 355 8.59 -7.07 8.38
C GLY A 355 7.15 -7.22 7.89
N THR A 356 6.94 -7.45 6.59
CA THR A 356 5.61 -7.71 6.03
C THR A 356 5.09 -9.09 6.43
N TYR A 357 3.77 -9.20 6.56
CA TYR A 357 3.06 -10.47 6.76
C TYR A 357 2.22 -10.80 5.53
N THR A 358 1.88 -12.07 5.33
CA THR A 358 1.08 -12.53 4.20
C THR A 358 -0.37 -12.78 4.60
N ILE A 359 -1.30 -12.58 3.67
CA ILE A 359 -2.73 -12.84 3.86
C ILE A 359 -3.13 -14.04 3.00
N PRO A 360 -3.67 -15.12 3.60
CA PRO A 360 -4.08 -16.32 2.88
C PRO A 360 -5.40 -16.11 2.12
N PHE A 361 -5.54 -16.79 0.98
CA PHE A 361 -6.74 -16.72 0.15
C PHE A 361 -7.99 -17.22 0.89
N ARG A 362 -7.83 -18.17 1.82
CA ARG A 362 -8.89 -18.64 2.73
C ARG A 362 -9.54 -17.55 3.59
N SER A 363 -8.93 -16.37 3.69
CA SER A 363 -9.52 -15.22 4.38
C SER A 363 -10.40 -14.33 3.49
N LEU A 364 -10.46 -14.59 2.16
CA LEU A 364 -11.05 -13.70 1.14
C LEU A 364 -12.35 -14.25 0.52
N TYR A 365 -12.94 -15.30 1.11
CA TYR A 365 -14.23 -15.83 0.68
C TYR A 365 -15.04 -16.34 1.87
N SER A 366 -16.36 -16.41 1.71
CA SER A 366 -17.25 -16.89 2.76
C SER A 366 -17.13 -18.41 2.91
N ARG A 367 -16.96 -18.88 4.14
CA ARG A 367 -17.09 -20.31 4.46
C ARG A 367 -18.54 -20.81 4.33
N SER A 368 -19.51 -19.90 4.43
CA SER A 368 -20.95 -20.23 4.45
C SER A 368 -21.61 -20.23 3.07
N LEU A 369 -21.06 -19.53 2.09
CA LEU A 369 -21.66 -19.31 0.78
C LEU A 369 -20.66 -19.61 -0.34
N ASP A 370 -21.03 -20.48 -1.28
CA ASP A 370 -20.09 -21.07 -2.25
C ASP A 370 -19.60 -20.09 -3.33
N ASN A 371 -20.28 -18.96 -3.49
CA ASN A 371 -20.01 -17.97 -4.54
C ASN A 371 -19.91 -16.54 -4.02
N LEU A 372 -19.59 -16.36 -2.73
CA LEU A 372 -19.36 -15.05 -2.12
C LEU A 372 -17.87 -14.85 -1.78
N PHE A 373 -17.26 -13.88 -2.45
CA PHE A 373 -15.97 -13.31 -2.08
C PHE A 373 -16.12 -12.17 -1.08
N LEU A 374 -15.08 -11.98 -0.26
CA LEU A 374 -15.00 -10.97 0.78
C LEU A 374 -13.72 -10.18 0.57
N THR A 375 -13.81 -8.85 0.51
CA THR A 375 -12.63 -8.01 0.34
C THR A 375 -12.72 -6.70 1.12
N GLY A 376 -11.60 -5.99 1.20
CA GLY A 376 -11.46 -4.77 1.98
C GLY A 376 -11.59 -5.04 3.48
N ARG A 377 -12.40 -4.22 4.16
CA ARG A 377 -12.56 -4.27 5.62
C ARG A 377 -13.45 -5.43 6.11
N LEU A 378 -13.85 -6.33 5.22
CA LEU A 378 -14.83 -7.39 5.48
C LEU A 378 -14.22 -8.79 5.57
N ILE A 379 -12.91 -8.90 5.31
CA ILE A 379 -12.20 -10.18 5.28
C ILE A 379 -12.23 -10.90 6.63
N SER A 380 -11.91 -12.18 6.59
CA SER A 380 -11.83 -13.03 7.77
C SER A 380 -10.56 -12.76 8.57
N ALA A 381 -10.69 -11.87 9.54
CA ALA A 381 -9.66 -11.48 10.50
C ALA A 381 -10.27 -11.27 11.89
N SER A 382 -9.50 -11.52 12.95
CA SER A 382 -9.79 -11.07 14.31
C SER A 382 -9.76 -9.55 14.42
N HIS A 383 -10.28 -8.98 15.50
CA HIS A 383 -10.23 -7.53 15.75
C HIS A 383 -8.80 -7.01 15.80
N VAL A 384 -7.91 -7.77 16.43
CA VAL A 384 -6.51 -7.39 16.55
C VAL A 384 -5.82 -7.41 15.19
N ALA A 385 -5.99 -8.49 14.42
CA ALA A 385 -5.36 -8.58 13.10
C ALA A 385 -5.96 -7.59 12.10
N PHE A 386 -7.26 -7.34 12.21
CA PHE A 386 -7.98 -6.34 11.45
C PHE A 386 -7.36 -4.95 11.59
N GLY A 387 -6.83 -4.61 12.77
CA GLY A 387 -6.07 -3.37 13.01
C GLY A 387 -5.02 -3.10 11.92
N SER A 388 -4.30 -4.13 11.46
CA SER A 388 -3.32 -3.96 10.37
C SER A 388 -3.89 -4.23 8.97
N ALA A 389 -4.74 -5.25 8.82
CA ALA A 389 -5.17 -5.71 7.48
C ALA A 389 -6.18 -4.78 6.80
N ARG A 390 -6.83 -3.87 7.55
CA ARG A 390 -7.91 -2.99 7.07
C ARG A 390 -7.45 -1.75 6.29
N VAL A 391 -6.14 -1.54 6.12
CA VAL A 391 -5.60 -0.32 5.54
C VAL A 391 -5.84 -0.28 4.02
N MET A 392 -6.09 0.91 3.48
CA MET A 392 -6.76 1.06 2.19
C MET A 392 -5.98 0.54 0.98
N CYS A 393 -4.64 0.68 0.91
CA CYS A 393 -3.87 0.09 -0.19
C CYS A 393 -3.83 -1.45 -0.08
N THR A 394 -3.69 -1.99 1.13
CA THR A 394 -3.84 -3.44 1.38
C THR A 394 -5.22 -3.91 0.95
N CYS A 395 -6.29 -3.18 1.29
CA CYS A 395 -7.65 -3.48 0.85
C CYS A 395 -7.80 -3.44 -0.69
N GLY A 396 -7.16 -2.47 -1.37
CA GLY A 396 -7.11 -2.41 -2.83
C GLY A 396 -6.42 -3.65 -3.45
N LEU A 397 -5.29 -4.07 -2.88
CA LEU A 397 -4.59 -5.30 -3.26
C LEU A 397 -5.49 -6.55 -3.10
N LEU A 398 -6.16 -6.69 -1.96
CA LEU A 398 -7.15 -7.76 -1.73
C LEU A 398 -8.28 -7.74 -2.75
N GLY A 399 -8.68 -6.54 -3.18
CA GLY A 399 -9.64 -6.33 -4.26
C GLY A 399 -9.20 -7.01 -5.54
N GLU A 400 -8.02 -6.65 -6.07
CA GLU A 400 -7.49 -7.25 -7.30
C GLU A 400 -7.43 -8.78 -7.19
N ILE A 401 -6.94 -9.31 -6.08
CA ILE A 401 -6.84 -10.76 -5.85
C ILE A 401 -8.20 -11.44 -6.00
N VAL A 402 -9.24 -10.90 -5.36
CA VAL A 402 -10.60 -11.42 -5.46
C VAL A 402 -11.13 -11.34 -6.89
N GLY A 403 -10.89 -10.23 -7.60
CA GLY A 403 -11.33 -10.07 -8.99
C GLY A 403 -10.70 -11.11 -9.93
N ARG A 404 -9.39 -11.34 -9.82
CA ARG A 404 -8.69 -12.37 -10.60
C ARG A 404 -9.09 -13.78 -10.20
N ALA A 405 -9.28 -14.03 -8.90
CA ALA A 405 -9.77 -15.31 -8.40
C ALA A 405 -11.17 -15.62 -8.93
N ALA A 406 -12.06 -14.63 -9.02
CA ALA A 406 -13.39 -14.78 -9.60
C ALA A 406 -13.32 -15.13 -11.09
N ALA A 407 -12.43 -14.50 -11.86
CA ALA A 407 -12.21 -14.83 -13.26
C ALA A 407 -11.68 -16.27 -13.44
N LEU A 408 -10.71 -16.66 -12.61
CA LEU A 408 -10.15 -18.01 -12.61
C LEU A 408 -11.19 -19.07 -12.22
N CYS A 409 -11.99 -18.80 -11.18
CA CYS A 409 -13.10 -19.66 -10.75
C CYS A 409 -14.15 -19.81 -11.86
N HIS A 410 -14.49 -18.73 -12.56
CA HIS A 410 -15.41 -18.77 -13.69
C HIS A 410 -14.87 -19.61 -14.84
N MET A 411 -13.63 -19.35 -15.26
CA MET A 411 -12.97 -20.06 -16.37
C MET A 411 -12.84 -21.56 -16.10
N GLN A 412 -12.42 -21.93 -14.89
CA GLN A 412 -12.16 -23.32 -14.52
C GLN A 412 -13.37 -24.02 -13.87
N ARG A 413 -14.49 -23.31 -13.71
CA ARG A 413 -15.71 -23.80 -13.02
C ARG A 413 -15.44 -24.30 -11.60
N LEU A 414 -14.62 -23.55 -10.86
CA LEU A 414 -14.27 -23.82 -9.46
C LEU A 414 -15.08 -22.94 -8.52
N SER A 415 -15.26 -23.41 -7.28
CA SER A 415 -15.62 -22.52 -6.17
C SER A 415 -14.34 -21.91 -5.57
N PRO A 416 -14.44 -20.77 -4.85
CA PRO A 416 -13.29 -20.18 -4.15
C PRO A 416 -12.63 -21.19 -3.20
N LYS A 417 -13.43 -21.99 -2.49
CA LYS A 417 -12.94 -23.05 -1.61
C LYS A 417 -12.13 -24.14 -2.32
N THR A 418 -12.50 -24.46 -3.56
CA THR A 418 -11.76 -25.44 -4.37
C THR A 418 -10.48 -24.83 -4.91
N LEU A 419 -10.50 -23.57 -5.34
CA LEU A 419 -9.31 -22.83 -5.76
C LEU A 419 -8.30 -22.68 -4.61
N ALA A 420 -8.76 -22.56 -3.37
CA ALA A 420 -7.92 -22.45 -2.19
C ALA A 420 -7.12 -23.71 -1.85
N GLN A 421 -7.38 -24.86 -2.48
CA GLN A 421 -6.66 -26.10 -2.19
C GLN A 421 -5.19 -26.00 -2.64
N PRO A 422 -4.24 -26.64 -1.93
CA PRO A 422 -2.81 -26.59 -2.27
C PRO A 422 -2.49 -26.95 -3.73
N THR A 423 -3.27 -27.85 -4.32
CA THR A 423 -3.09 -28.30 -5.71
C THR A 423 -3.59 -27.30 -6.76
N GLN A 424 -4.33 -26.26 -6.36
CA GLN A 424 -4.99 -25.32 -7.28
C GLN A 424 -4.50 -23.88 -7.07
N ILE A 425 -4.18 -23.48 -5.84
CA ILE A 425 -3.88 -22.09 -5.49
C ILE A 425 -2.67 -21.52 -6.24
N GLY A 426 -1.73 -22.37 -6.63
CA GLY A 426 -0.57 -21.98 -7.44
C GLY A 426 -0.96 -21.29 -8.75
N ALA A 427 -2.09 -21.66 -9.37
CA ALA A 427 -2.57 -20.99 -10.58
C ALA A 427 -2.90 -19.50 -10.35
N LEU A 428 -3.52 -19.18 -9.20
CA LEU A 428 -3.82 -17.81 -8.82
C LEU A 428 -2.53 -17.05 -8.45
N GLN A 429 -1.64 -17.65 -7.68
CA GLN A 429 -0.36 -17.05 -7.28
C GLN A 429 0.51 -16.69 -8.50
N GLN A 430 0.63 -17.62 -9.46
CA GLN A 430 1.34 -17.37 -10.71
C GLN A 430 0.63 -16.31 -11.56
N GLN A 431 -0.71 -16.34 -11.67
CA GLN A 431 -1.46 -15.31 -12.39
C GLN A 431 -1.25 -13.91 -11.80
N LEU A 432 -1.29 -13.77 -10.47
CA LEU A 432 -1.05 -12.49 -9.79
C LEU A 432 0.32 -11.91 -10.14
N GLN A 433 1.37 -12.72 -9.99
CA GLN A 433 2.73 -12.27 -10.22
C GLN A 433 2.97 -11.93 -11.71
N VAL A 434 2.33 -12.63 -12.66
CA VAL A 434 2.44 -12.30 -14.10
C VAL A 434 1.98 -10.87 -14.39
N HIS A 435 0.97 -10.40 -13.67
CA HIS A 435 0.43 -9.05 -13.80
C HIS A 435 1.07 -8.03 -12.85
N GLY A 436 2.25 -8.33 -12.28
CA GLY A 436 2.95 -7.40 -11.39
C GLY A 436 2.36 -7.30 -9.98
N CYS A 437 1.41 -8.16 -9.63
CA CYS A 437 0.82 -8.24 -8.29
C CYS A 437 1.74 -9.11 -7.40
N TYR A 438 2.63 -8.42 -6.70
CA TYR A 438 3.67 -9.02 -5.87
C TYR A 438 3.13 -9.77 -4.66
N ILE A 439 3.71 -10.94 -4.39
CA ILE A 439 3.50 -11.71 -3.18
C ILE A 439 4.88 -11.94 -2.53
N PRO A 440 5.11 -11.50 -1.29
CA PRO A 440 6.37 -11.75 -0.58
C PRO A 440 6.72 -13.23 -0.54
N ARG A 441 8.01 -13.55 -0.71
CA ARG A 441 8.54 -14.92 -0.63
C ARG A 441 7.95 -15.89 -1.67
N GLN A 442 7.38 -15.36 -2.76
CA GLN A 442 6.86 -16.11 -3.89
C GLN A 442 7.45 -15.55 -5.19
N TRP A 443 7.54 -16.40 -6.22
CA TRP A 443 8.18 -16.06 -7.49
C TRP A 443 7.40 -16.62 -8.67
N LEU A 444 7.58 -16.00 -9.83
CA LEU A 444 7.11 -16.57 -11.09
C LEU A 444 7.94 -17.77 -11.50
N ASP A 445 7.23 -18.84 -11.84
CA ASP A 445 7.82 -19.98 -12.50
C ASP A 445 8.03 -19.62 -13.98
N ASN A 446 9.30 -19.59 -14.40
CA ASN A 446 9.67 -19.44 -15.80
C ASN A 446 9.11 -18.16 -16.49
N PRO A 447 9.39 -16.96 -15.97
CA PRO A 447 8.76 -15.70 -16.43
C PRO A 447 8.94 -15.45 -17.93
N ALA A 448 10.07 -15.87 -18.53
CA ALA A 448 10.39 -15.65 -19.93
C ALA A 448 10.43 -16.94 -20.76
N LEU A 449 9.65 -17.98 -20.43
CA LEU A 449 9.52 -19.22 -21.22
C LEU A 449 10.88 -19.87 -21.61
N ASN A 450 11.82 -19.94 -20.68
CA ASN A 450 13.19 -20.48 -20.81
C ASN A 450 14.08 -19.70 -21.80
N ALA A 451 13.84 -18.39 -21.97
CA ALA A 451 14.74 -17.54 -22.72
C ALA A 451 16.15 -17.52 -22.11
N THR A 452 17.17 -17.43 -22.95
CA THR A 452 18.48 -16.89 -22.56
C THR A 452 18.43 -15.37 -22.64
N VAL A 453 19.06 -14.68 -21.70
CA VAL A 453 19.12 -13.22 -21.66
C VAL A 453 20.53 -12.72 -21.94
N SER A 454 20.63 -11.62 -22.68
CA SER A 454 21.84 -10.81 -22.83
C SER A 454 21.49 -9.33 -22.78
N ALA A 455 22.38 -8.49 -22.26
CA ALA A 455 22.21 -7.04 -22.23
C ALA A 455 23.38 -6.32 -22.90
N SER A 456 23.20 -5.06 -23.28
CA SER A 456 24.26 -4.21 -23.82
C SER A 456 25.39 -3.96 -22.83
N SER A 457 25.03 -3.81 -21.55
CA SER A 457 25.96 -3.56 -20.44
C SER A 457 25.35 -4.00 -19.11
N GLU A 458 26.14 -3.96 -18.04
CA GLU A 458 25.72 -4.15 -16.65
C GLU A 458 26.33 -3.03 -15.80
N TYR A 459 25.54 -2.45 -14.90
CA TYR A 459 26.07 -1.60 -13.85
C TYR A 459 26.75 -2.45 -12.78
N VAL A 460 28.04 -2.19 -12.54
CA VAL A 460 28.82 -2.85 -11.51
C VAL A 460 29.26 -1.80 -10.49
N LEU A 461 28.81 -1.95 -9.24
CA LEU A 461 29.13 -0.99 -8.18
C LEU A 461 30.60 -1.14 -7.78
N THR A 462 31.41 -0.11 -8.05
CA THR A 462 32.83 -0.05 -7.69
C THR A 462 33.16 1.21 -6.91
N SER A 463 32.66 2.36 -7.35
CA SER A 463 32.74 3.62 -6.60
C SER A 463 31.48 4.47 -6.81
N LEU A 464 31.22 5.33 -5.82
CA LEU A 464 30.24 6.40 -5.87
C LEU A 464 30.99 7.70 -5.52
N GLU A 465 31.20 8.53 -6.52
CA GLU A 465 32.04 9.72 -6.40
C GLU A 465 31.39 10.79 -5.50
N PRO A 466 32.21 11.51 -4.71
CA PRO A 466 31.70 12.57 -3.85
C PRO A 466 31.22 13.77 -4.67
N ASN A 467 30.07 14.33 -4.30
CA ASN A 467 29.49 15.51 -4.94
C ASN A 467 29.92 16.84 -4.28
N GLY A 468 30.71 16.78 -3.21
CA GLY A 468 31.15 17.95 -2.43
C GLY A 468 30.22 18.31 -1.27
N GLU A 469 29.05 17.67 -1.15
CA GLU A 469 28.17 17.79 0.00
C GLU A 469 28.60 16.83 1.13
N TRP A 470 28.25 17.22 2.35
CA TRP A 470 28.61 16.52 3.58
C TRP A 470 27.38 16.39 4.48
N LEU A 471 27.27 15.23 5.13
CA LEU A 471 26.21 14.95 6.08
C LEU A 471 26.81 14.77 7.47
N ALA A 472 26.30 15.52 8.44
CA ALA A 472 26.59 15.30 9.85
C ALA A 472 26.11 13.91 10.30
N LEU A 473 26.95 13.20 11.04
CA LEU A 473 26.62 11.93 11.69
C LEU A 473 26.02 12.17 13.09
N ASP A 474 25.10 13.12 13.21
CA ASP A 474 24.38 13.49 14.45
C ASP A 474 23.30 12.45 14.86
N ALA A 475 23.07 11.43 14.03
CA ALA A 475 22.28 10.27 14.37
C ALA A 475 22.87 9.01 13.72
N ARG A 476 22.49 7.84 14.24
CA ARG A 476 22.83 6.56 13.62
C ARG A 476 22.28 6.51 12.19
N MET A 477 23.12 6.12 11.26
CA MET A 477 22.83 6.04 9.83
C MET A 477 23.28 4.67 9.32
N ALA A 478 22.55 4.06 8.40
CA ALA A 478 23.00 2.84 7.75
C ALA A 478 22.81 2.88 6.24
N VAL A 479 23.73 2.25 5.51
CA VAL A 479 23.60 1.96 4.09
C VAL A 479 23.14 0.51 3.92
N LEU A 480 22.03 0.31 3.20
CA LEU A 480 21.52 -1.02 2.86
C LEU A 480 22.21 -1.53 1.60
N LEU A 481 22.92 -2.64 1.72
CA LEU A 481 23.53 -3.34 0.59
C LEU A 481 23.07 -4.80 0.51
N PRO A 482 22.80 -5.34 -0.68
CA PRO A 482 22.53 -6.76 -0.89
C PRO A 482 23.85 -7.56 -0.88
N VAL A 483 23.83 -8.75 -0.27
CA VAL A 483 24.97 -9.67 -0.25
C VAL A 483 24.47 -11.08 -0.55
N LYS A 484 25.09 -11.77 -1.52
CA LYS A 484 24.68 -13.14 -1.88
C LYS A 484 25.25 -14.15 -0.89
N ARG A 485 24.55 -15.27 -0.78
CA ARG A 485 25.01 -16.44 -0.03
C ARG A 485 26.44 -16.83 -0.45
N GLY A 486 27.30 -16.98 0.55
CA GLY A 486 28.69 -17.39 0.37
C GLY A 486 29.66 -16.26 0.08
N GLU A 487 29.19 -15.03 -0.14
CA GLU A 487 30.04 -13.86 -0.35
C GLU A 487 30.51 -13.24 0.98
N THR A 488 31.59 -12.48 0.91
CA THR A 488 32.08 -11.58 1.97
C THR A 488 31.95 -10.15 1.48
N LEU A 489 31.78 -9.19 2.38
CA LEU A 489 31.78 -7.79 1.99
C LEU A 489 33.17 -7.36 1.47
N PRO A 490 33.22 -6.48 0.44
CA PRO A 490 34.43 -5.76 0.06
C PRO A 490 35.01 -4.98 1.24
N GLU A 491 36.29 -4.61 1.16
CA GLU A 491 36.77 -3.45 1.90
C GLU A 491 36.05 -2.21 1.35
N ILE A 492 35.42 -1.45 2.25
CA ILE A 492 34.66 -0.26 1.89
C ILE A 492 35.39 0.97 2.39
N THR A 493 35.77 1.83 1.46
CA THR A 493 36.39 3.13 1.74
C THR A 493 35.33 4.21 1.75
N PHE A 494 35.26 4.99 2.82
CA PHE A 494 34.43 6.18 2.94
C PHE A 494 35.31 7.43 3.10
N ARG A 495 34.81 8.58 2.68
CA ARG A 495 35.45 9.87 2.96
C ARG A 495 34.77 10.51 4.16
N LEU A 496 35.51 10.65 5.26
CA LEU A 496 35.03 11.22 6.52
C LEU A 496 35.84 12.47 6.86
N ARG A 497 35.23 13.38 7.60
CA ARG A 497 35.94 14.50 8.22
C ARG A 497 35.48 14.70 9.66
N SER A 498 36.43 15.10 10.50
CA SER A 498 36.21 15.45 11.89
C SER A 498 37.12 16.62 12.28
N CYS A 499 36.61 17.56 13.07
CA CYS A 499 37.38 18.71 13.56
C CYS A 499 38.35 18.33 14.70
N LYS A 500 38.12 17.18 15.34
CA LYS A 500 38.93 16.64 16.45
C LYS A 500 39.16 15.13 16.27
N PRO A 501 40.27 14.56 16.76
CA PRO A 501 40.46 13.11 16.76
C PRO A 501 39.38 12.42 17.59
N GLN A 502 38.62 11.50 17.00
CA GLN A 502 37.58 10.73 17.69
C GLN A 502 37.30 9.39 17.00
N ARG A 503 36.67 8.47 17.73
CA ARG A 503 36.36 7.12 17.24
C ARG A 503 34.98 7.06 16.62
N LEU A 504 34.89 6.39 15.47
CA LEU A 504 33.64 5.99 14.83
C LEU A 504 33.52 4.48 14.86
N THR A 505 32.44 3.97 15.41
CA THR A 505 32.06 2.56 15.28
C THR A 505 31.18 2.40 14.04
N ILE A 506 31.55 1.45 13.18
CA ILE A 506 30.75 0.98 12.06
C ILE A 506 30.38 -0.46 12.33
N THR A 507 29.09 -0.74 12.43
CA THR A 507 28.56 -2.07 12.75
C THR A 507 27.92 -2.68 11.52
N LEU A 508 28.20 -3.96 11.26
CA LEU A 508 27.48 -4.74 10.27
C LEU A 508 26.27 -5.40 10.91
N LEU A 509 25.07 -4.99 10.52
CA LEU A 509 23.82 -5.53 11.03
C LEU A 509 23.03 -6.26 9.94
N GLY A 510 22.15 -7.17 10.35
CA GLY A 510 21.18 -7.82 9.49
C GLY A 510 19.93 -8.25 10.25
N SER A 511 18.99 -8.84 9.54
CA SER A 511 17.72 -9.31 10.10
C SER A 511 17.75 -10.80 10.41
N GLU A 512 17.04 -11.23 11.44
CA GLU A 512 16.84 -12.66 11.76
C GLU A 512 16.11 -13.42 10.65
N LYS A 513 15.04 -12.85 10.09
CA LYS A 513 14.32 -13.40 8.94
C LYS A 513 14.85 -12.79 7.64
N ALA A 514 15.17 -13.64 6.68
CA ALA A 514 15.56 -13.19 5.35
C ALA A 514 14.39 -12.47 4.67
N GLY A 515 14.65 -11.32 4.05
CA GLY A 515 13.62 -10.45 3.44
C GLY A 515 12.99 -9.43 4.39
N ASN A 516 13.28 -9.50 5.70
CA ASN A 516 13.05 -8.38 6.60
C ASN A 516 14.17 -7.34 6.44
N PHE A 517 13.85 -6.11 6.85
CA PHE A 517 14.77 -4.97 6.87
C PHE A 517 14.84 -4.35 8.27
N THR A 518 14.68 -5.19 9.29
CA THR A 518 14.81 -4.83 10.70
C THR A 518 16.13 -5.38 11.21
N PRO A 519 17.17 -4.54 11.41
CA PRO A 519 18.48 -5.03 11.81
C PRO A 519 18.50 -5.38 13.31
N ASP A 520 18.24 -6.64 13.63
CA ASP A 520 18.18 -7.19 14.99
C ASP A 520 19.31 -8.19 15.30
N ILE A 521 20.20 -8.44 14.34
CA ILE A 521 21.42 -9.21 14.51
C ILE A 521 22.63 -8.34 14.17
N GLN A 522 23.60 -8.29 15.09
CA GLN A 522 24.94 -7.76 14.82
C GLN A 522 25.85 -8.89 14.35
N TYR A 523 26.36 -8.78 13.13
CA TYR A 523 27.26 -9.76 12.53
C TYR A 523 28.73 -9.49 12.81
N ASP A 524 29.13 -8.21 12.78
CA ASP A 524 30.51 -7.80 12.98
C ASP A 524 30.62 -6.29 13.28
N GLU A 525 31.79 -5.81 13.66
CA GLU A 525 32.07 -4.39 13.92
C GLU A 525 33.47 -3.95 13.45
N CYS A 526 33.60 -2.67 13.10
CA CYS A 526 34.84 -2.03 12.71
C CYS A 526 34.94 -0.66 13.40
N ILE A 527 36.07 -0.37 14.06
CA ILE A 527 36.30 0.89 14.76
C ILE A 527 37.37 1.69 14.02
N LEU A 528 37.06 2.94 13.68
CA LEU A 528 37.94 3.86 12.98
C LEU A 528 38.36 5.02 13.89
N ASP A 529 39.66 5.30 13.97
CA ASP A 529 40.18 6.52 14.59
C ASP A 529 40.21 7.66 13.54
N VAL A 530 39.17 8.51 13.54
CA VAL A 530 38.94 9.57 12.56
C VAL A 530 39.62 10.87 13.02
N ASN A 531 40.47 11.43 12.16
CA ASN A 531 41.15 12.72 12.38
C ASN A 531 41.35 13.47 11.05
N GLY A 532 40.74 14.65 10.95
CA GLY A 532 40.76 15.46 9.73
C GLY A 532 39.95 14.85 8.58
N GLU A 533 39.99 15.51 7.42
CA GLU A 533 39.33 15.06 6.20
C GLU A 533 40.23 14.12 5.38
N LYS A 534 39.85 12.85 5.26
CA LYS A 534 40.55 11.85 4.44
C LYS A 534 39.67 10.63 4.18
N GLU A 535 40.21 9.68 3.43
CA GLU A 535 39.60 8.37 3.22
C GLU A 535 39.91 7.42 4.39
N TYR A 536 38.90 6.65 4.80
CA TYR A 536 38.98 5.63 5.84
C TYR A 536 38.40 4.32 5.32
N ARG A 537 39.05 3.21 5.66
CA ARG A 537 38.69 1.87 5.19
C ARG A 537 38.02 1.08 6.30
N SER A 538 36.93 0.43 5.98
CA SER A 538 36.21 -0.49 6.86
C SER A 538 36.24 -1.89 6.27
N THR A 539 36.41 -2.88 7.13
CA THR A 539 36.45 -4.30 6.75
C THR A 539 35.67 -5.10 7.78
N PHE A 540 35.04 -6.18 7.32
CA PHE A 540 34.26 -7.07 8.17
C PHE A 540 34.70 -8.52 7.89
N GLY A 541 35.04 -9.26 8.94
CA GLY A 541 35.38 -10.68 8.94
C GLY A 541 34.15 -11.61 8.86
N TRP A 542 33.08 -11.16 8.21
CA TRP A 542 31.82 -11.88 8.11
C TRP A 542 31.62 -12.49 6.72
N LYS A 543 31.02 -13.69 6.69
CA LYS A 543 30.63 -14.40 5.47
C LYS A 543 29.13 -14.65 5.48
N CYS A 544 28.47 -14.24 4.40
CA CYS A 544 27.04 -14.36 4.24
C CYS A 544 26.60 -15.82 4.09
N ASP A 545 25.59 -16.27 4.82
CA ASP A 545 25.09 -17.66 4.82
C ASP A 545 23.82 -17.86 3.96
N ARG A 546 23.18 -16.76 3.56
CA ARG A 546 21.95 -16.70 2.75
C ARG A 546 21.84 -15.36 2.02
N ASP A 547 21.09 -15.29 0.92
CA ASP A 547 20.83 -14.01 0.25
C ASP A 547 20.05 -13.08 1.18
N GLN A 548 20.58 -11.86 1.41
CA GLN A 548 19.95 -10.87 2.28
C GLN A 548 20.49 -9.46 2.01
N TYR A 549 19.76 -8.47 2.54
CA TYR A 549 20.30 -7.14 2.76
C TYR A 549 21.01 -7.06 4.12
N VAL A 550 22.11 -6.33 4.15
CA VAL A 550 22.84 -5.97 5.36
C VAL A 550 22.90 -4.45 5.50
N PHE A 551 23.10 -4.01 6.72
CA PHE A 551 23.16 -2.61 7.12
C PHE A 551 24.60 -2.31 7.54
N ILE A 552 25.26 -1.42 6.82
CA ILE A 552 26.53 -0.85 7.26
C ILE A 552 26.18 0.38 8.09
N ALA A 553 26.08 0.19 9.41
CA ALA A 553 25.56 1.17 10.35
C ALA A 553 26.68 1.97 11.01
N PHE A 554 26.65 3.28 10.84
CA PHE A 554 27.52 4.25 11.48
C PHE A 554 26.86 4.74 12.76
N ASP A 555 27.60 4.71 13.88
CA ASP A 555 27.13 5.30 15.11
C ASP A 555 27.08 6.82 15.03
N ALA A 556 26.20 7.42 15.85
CA ALA A 556 26.12 8.86 15.98
C ALA A 556 27.44 9.39 16.59
N CYS A 557 28.03 10.38 15.96
CA CYS A 557 29.24 11.03 16.43
C CYS A 557 29.19 12.52 16.11
N ASP A 558 29.05 13.34 17.16
CA ASP A 558 29.05 14.80 17.05
C ASP A 558 30.36 15.29 16.41
N ASP A 559 30.28 16.38 15.65
CA ASP A 559 31.41 16.97 14.92
C ASP A 559 32.06 16.06 13.86
N MET A 560 31.35 15.00 13.42
CA MET A 560 31.77 14.14 12.31
C MET A 560 30.82 14.24 11.13
N GLU A 561 31.39 14.24 9.93
CA GLU A 561 30.63 14.26 8.69
C GLU A 561 31.12 13.21 7.70
N ILE A 562 30.19 12.70 6.89
CA ILE A 562 30.45 11.78 5.79
C ILE A 562 30.14 12.46 4.45
N ALA A 563 31.00 12.27 3.46
CA ALA A 563 30.79 12.83 2.12
C ALA A 563 29.62 12.12 1.42
N LEU A 564 28.84 12.87 0.66
CA LEU A 564 27.69 12.38 -0.09
C LEU A 564 27.98 12.22 -1.59
N THR A 565 27.12 11.48 -2.28
CA THR A 565 27.08 11.37 -3.74
C THR A 565 25.70 11.81 -4.28
N GLU A 566 25.65 12.22 -5.55
CA GLU A 566 24.39 12.45 -6.26
C GLU A 566 23.82 11.16 -6.87
N SER A 567 24.63 10.10 -6.95
CA SER A 567 24.24 8.81 -7.51
C SER A 567 23.08 8.18 -6.76
N ARG A 568 22.11 7.67 -7.51
CA ARG A 568 20.93 6.96 -6.98
C ARG A 568 20.94 5.55 -7.53
N LEU A 569 20.80 4.57 -6.64
CA LEU A 569 20.91 3.15 -6.99
C LEU A 569 19.58 2.43 -6.73
N PRO A 570 18.97 1.78 -7.75
CA PRO A 570 17.76 1.00 -7.56
C PRO A 570 17.97 -0.14 -6.54
N GLY A 571 17.11 -0.25 -5.53
CA GLY A 571 17.22 -1.31 -4.54
C GLY A 571 18.38 -1.14 -3.54
N MET A 572 18.96 0.05 -3.40
CA MET A 572 19.88 0.39 -2.30
C MET A 572 19.49 1.75 -1.73
N MET A 573 19.62 1.94 -0.42
CA MET A 573 19.29 3.23 0.19
C MET A 573 19.99 3.46 1.53
N THR A 574 19.95 4.72 1.96
CA THR A 574 20.35 5.13 3.31
C THR A 574 19.13 5.23 4.21
N VAL A 575 19.24 4.67 5.41
CA VAL A 575 18.24 4.73 6.48
C VAL A 575 18.85 5.30 7.75
N PHE A 576 17.99 5.80 8.64
CA PHE A 576 18.40 6.48 9.86
C PHE A 576 17.62 5.93 11.05
N ASN A 577 18.33 5.68 12.14
CA ASN A 577 17.69 5.48 13.44
C ASN A 577 17.61 6.84 14.13
N ARG A 578 16.58 7.63 13.74
CA ARG A 578 16.31 8.98 14.25
C ARG A 578 14.82 9.11 14.56
N LEU A 579 14.50 9.91 15.58
CA LEU A 579 13.12 10.16 15.96
C LEU A 579 12.41 10.89 14.82
N ASN A 580 11.32 10.31 14.34
CA ASN A 580 10.37 10.98 13.46
C ASN A 580 9.04 11.07 14.19
N GLU A 581 8.80 12.20 14.88
CA GLU A 581 7.62 12.41 15.73
C GLU A 581 6.29 12.28 14.99
N ARG A 582 6.29 12.41 13.64
CA ARG A 582 5.09 12.20 12.81
C ARG A 582 4.72 10.72 12.64
N VAL A 583 5.65 9.83 12.91
CA VAL A 583 5.55 8.40 12.61
C VAL A 583 5.65 7.57 13.89
N ALA A 584 6.60 7.89 14.77
CA ALA A 584 6.86 7.14 16.00
C ALA A 584 7.20 8.10 17.15
N LYS A 585 6.81 7.72 18.37
CA LYS A 585 7.15 8.45 19.60
C LYS A 585 8.59 8.23 20.05
N HIS A 586 9.20 7.14 19.59
CA HIS A 586 10.55 6.70 19.93
C HIS A 586 11.24 6.17 18.68
N THR A 587 12.57 6.13 18.68
CA THR A 587 13.38 5.49 17.62
C THR A 587 13.33 3.97 17.64
N ARG A 588 12.64 3.41 18.62
CA ARG A 588 12.53 1.98 18.90
C ARG A 588 11.09 1.68 19.31
N GLN A 589 10.58 0.53 18.87
CA GLN A 589 9.37 -0.04 19.46
C GLN A 589 9.72 -0.60 20.83
N ILE A 590 9.22 0.06 21.88
CA ILE A 590 9.37 -0.34 23.28
C ILE A 590 8.01 -0.81 23.78
N VAL A 591 7.99 -1.87 24.57
CA VAL A 591 6.76 -2.57 24.95
C VAL A 591 6.61 -2.54 26.46
N ASP A 592 5.66 -1.75 26.96
CA ASP A 592 5.32 -1.70 28.39
C ASP A 592 4.20 -2.70 28.72
N GLY A 593 4.57 -3.98 28.84
CA GLY A 593 3.66 -5.10 29.12
C GLY A 593 3.88 -6.29 28.19
N ASP A 594 3.09 -7.35 28.36
CA ASP A 594 3.11 -8.52 27.48
C ASP A 594 1.99 -8.43 26.45
N TYR A 595 2.29 -7.79 25.31
CA TYR A 595 1.38 -7.70 24.16
C TYR A 595 1.68 -8.74 23.08
N GLY A 596 2.64 -9.65 23.30
CA GLY A 596 3.06 -10.62 22.28
C GLY A 596 3.63 -9.95 21.03
N VAL A 597 4.52 -8.97 21.23
CA VAL A 597 5.19 -8.19 20.18
C VAL A 597 6.69 -8.07 20.49
N ASP A 598 7.50 -7.92 19.45
CA ASP A 598 8.94 -7.76 19.60
C ASP A 598 9.34 -6.30 19.81
N GLU A 599 10.46 -6.10 20.52
CA GLU A 599 11.15 -4.81 20.55
C GLU A 599 12.23 -4.73 19.48
N PHE A 600 12.25 -3.64 18.72
CA PHE A 600 13.25 -3.41 17.68
C PHE A 600 13.37 -1.93 17.29
N ASP A 601 14.50 -1.59 16.68
CA ASP A 601 14.80 -0.23 16.23
C ASP A 601 14.12 0.07 14.89
N PHE A 602 13.58 1.29 14.74
CA PHE A 602 13.13 1.79 13.47
C PHE A 602 14.30 2.43 12.69
N TRP A 603 14.44 2.05 11.43
CA TRP A 603 15.45 2.53 10.50
C TRP A 603 14.75 3.10 9.27
N LEU A 604 14.54 4.41 9.29
CA LEU A 604 13.66 5.09 8.35
C LEU A 604 14.48 5.80 7.26
N PRO A 605 14.07 5.72 5.98
CA PRO A 605 14.67 6.54 4.94
C PRO A 605 14.26 8.00 5.09
N ARG A 606 14.99 8.89 4.40
CA ARG A 606 14.48 10.24 4.10
C ARG A 606 13.59 10.19 2.87
N ARG A 607 12.62 11.10 2.77
CA ARG A 607 11.81 11.27 1.56
C ARG A 607 12.49 12.21 0.57
N HIS A 608 12.18 12.06 -0.71
CA HIS A 608 12.60 13.05 -1.71
C HIS A 608 12.07 14.47 -1.36
N PRO A 609 12.85 15.53 -1.62
CA PRO A 609 14.20 15.54 -2.24
C PRO A 609 15.36 15.24 -1.28
N HIS A 610 15.09 14.98 0.00
CA HIS A 610 16.11 14.87 1.06
C HIS A 610 16.74 13.47 1.21
N GLN A 611 16.48 12.55 0.28
CA GLN A 611 17.23 11.30 0.20
C GLN A 611 18.71 11.58 -0.05
N VAL A 612 19.57 10.86 0.65
CA VAL A 612 21.02 11.01 0.59
C VAL A 612 21.67 9.64 0.49
N PHE A 613 22.86 9.58 -0.10
CA PHE A 613 23.67 8.37 -0.17
C PHE A 613 25.14 8.72 0.05
N PRO A 614 25.88 7.96 0.89
CA PRO A 614 27.30 8.22 1.10
C PRO A 614 28.14 7.95 -0.15
N ALA A 615 29.15 8.79 -0.38
CA ALA A 615 30.22 8.48 -1.31
C ALA A 615 31.07 7.34 -0.74
N LEU A 616 31.38 6.36 -1.59
CA LEU A 616 32.13 5.16 -1.18
C LEU A 616 32.95 4.59 -2.33
N ARG A 617 33.95 3.78 -1.99
CA ARG A 617 34.72 2.96 -2.95
C ARG A 617 34.91 1.56 -2.40
N LEU A 618 34.77 0.57 -3.26
CA LEU A 618 34.94 -0.85 -2.94
C LEU A 618 36.26 -1.36 -3.53
N ASP A 619 37.01 -2.16 -2.78
CA ASP A 619 38.24 -2.78 -3.29
C ASP A 619 37.97 -3.89 -4.32
N ARG A 620 36.80 -4.52 -4.23
CA ARG A 620 36.24 -5.44 -5.21
C ARG A 620 34.84 -4.98 -5.64
N PRO A 621 34.49 -5.12 -6.93
CA PRO A 621 33.18 -4.71 -7.41
C PRO A 621 32.04 -5.58 -6.86
N LEU A 622 30.86 -4.99 -6.67
CA LEU A 622 29.62 -5.71 -6.36
C LEU A 622 28.75 -5.86 -7.60
N HIS A 623 28.43 -7.12 -7.94
CA HIS A 623 27.62 -7.51 -9.09
C HIS A 623 26.16 -7.71 -8.68
N CYS A 624 25.44 -6.59 -8.57
CA CYS A 624 24.05 -6.59 -8.13
C CYS A 624 23.05 -6.56 -9.30
N TYR A 625 23.47 -6.24 -10.52
CA TYR A 625 22.54 -5.90 -11.62
C TYR A 625 22.70 -6.78 -12.86
N ALA A 626 23.16 -8.01 -12.66
CA ALA A 626 23.36 -8.97 -13.74
C ALA A 626 22.07 -9.22 -14.55
N PRO A 627 22.16 -9.37 -15.88
CA PRO A 627 21.00 -9.66 -16.73
C PRO A 627 20.21 -10.90 -16.32
N ASP A 628 20.87 -11.91 -15.74
CA ASP A 628 20.22 -13.14 -15.25
C ASP A 628 19.14 -12.89 -14.18
N ASN A 629 19.18 -11.75 -13.50
CA ASN A 629 18.12 -11.36 -12.56
C ASN A 629 16.74 -11.28 -13.24
N LEU A 630 16.69 -11.00 -14.54
CA LEU A 630 15.44 -10.90 -15.30
C LEU A 630 14.73 -12.25 -15.51
N LEU A 631 15.39 -13.35 -15.15
CA LEU A 631 14.87 -14.72 -15.28
C LEU A 631 14.48 -15.34 -13.93
N ASN A 632 14.76 -14.67 -12.80
CA ASN A 632 14.62 -15.26 -11.47
C ASN A 632 13.18 -15.25 -10.91
N GLY A 633 12.23 -14.65 -11.65
CA GLY A 633 10.80 -14.59 -11.28
C GLY A 633 10.45 -13.62 -10.15
N ARG A 634 11.38 -12.79 -9.70
CA ARG A 634 11.19 -11.77 -8.65
C ARG A 634 10.88 -10.42 -9.29
N LEU A 635 9.93 -9.69 -8.72
CA LEU A 635 9.34 -8.50 -9.37
C LEU A 635 9.85 -7.16 -8.85
N ARG A 636 10.70 -7.18 -7.81
CA ARG A 636 11.19 -6.00 -7.09
C ARG A 636 12.32 -6.40 -6.12
N PRO A 637 12.99 -5.44 -5.45
CA PRO A 637 13.98 -5.75 -4.43
C PRO A 637 13.34 -6.49 -3.25
N GLU A 638 14.01 -7.53 -2.75
CA GLU A 638 13.60 -8.28 -1.55
C GLU A 638 14.84 -8.75 -0.77
N GLN A 639 15.41 -9.91 -1.13
CA GLN A 639 16.68 -10.39 -0.56
C GLN A 639 17.92 -9.91 -1.35
N GLN A 640 17.69 -9.52 -2.60
CA GLN A 640 18.64 -8.91 -3.54
C GLN A 640 17.91 -7.80 -4.31
N THR A 641 18.62 -7.03 -5.13
CA THR A 641 18.01 -6.01 -6.02
C THR A 641 17.03 -6.61 -7.02
N ASN A 642 17.28 -7.85 -7.45
CA ASN A 642 16.49 -8.60 -8.45
C ASN A 642 16.28 -7.86 -9.77
N ALA A 643 17.21 -6.96 -10.14
CA ALA A 643 17.07 -6.12 -11.32
C ALA A 643 18.26 -6.28 -12.25
N TRP A 644 18.03 -6.02 -13.53
CA TRP A 644 19.08 -5.57 -14.43
C TRP A 644 19.10 -4.04 -14.49
N SER A 645 20.29 -3.47 -14.62
CA SER A 645 20.50 -2.04 -14.75
C SER A 645 21.75 -1.76 -15.60
N PRO A 646 21.71 -0.82 -16.56
CA PRO A 646 22.81 -0.58 -17.49
C PRO A 646 23.95 0.25 -16.89
N ALA A 647 25.15 0.09 -17.45
CA ALA A 647 26.32 0.91 -17.10
C ALA A 647 26.08 2.40 -17.38
N ASP A 648 26.83 3.28 -16.70
CA ASP A 648 26.68 4.73 -16.82
C ASP A 648 27.00 5.29 -18.20
N ASP A 649 27.93 4.65 -18.88
CA ASP A 649 28.46 5.06 -20.17
C ASP A 649 27.78 4.35 -21.34
N ASP A 650 26.72 3.56 -21.11
CA ASP A 650 25.96 2.89 -22.15
C ASP A 650 25.01 3.88 -22.86
N PRO A 651 25.28 4.26 -24.13
CA PRO A 651 24.47 5.25 -24.84
C PRO A 651 23.16 4.67 -25.40
N ALA A 652 22.99 3.35 -25.40
CA ALA A 652 21.82 2.67 -25.93
C ALA A 652 21.47 1.41 -25.13
N PRO A 653 21.01 1.55 -23.87
CA PRO A 653 20.71 0.42 -23.02
C PRO A 653 19.65 -0.51 -23.61
N GLN A 654 19.99 -1.79 -23.74
CA GLN A 654 19.07 -2.80 -24.28
C GLN A 654 19.22 -4.16 -23.60
N VAL A 655 18.12 -4.91 -23.56
CA VAL A 655 18.06 -6.31 -23.14
C VAL A 655 17.42 -7.13 -24.24
N ILE A 656 17.97 -8.33 -24.46
CA ILE A 656 17.51 -9.28 -25.46
C ILE A 656 17.20 -10.61 -24.77
N TRP A 657 15.94 -11.04 -24.86
CA TRP A 657 15.48 -12.40 -24.54
C TRP A 657 15.46 -13.21 -25.83
N ARG A 658 16.11 -14.37 -25.82
CA ARG A 658 16.24 -15.24 -27.00
C ARG A 658 15.83 -16.67 -26.66
N TRP A 659 15.05 -17.28 -27.54
CA TRP A 659 14.68 -18.69 -27.48
C TRP A 659 15.31 -19.48 -28.61
N GLU A 660 15.61 -20.76 -28.37
CA GLU A 660 16.09 -21.68 -29.42
C GLU A 660 15.02 -21.90 -30.50
N THR A 661 13.75 -22.01 -30.06
CA THR A 661 12.58 -22.17 -30.91
C THR A 661 11.66 -20.95 -30.81
N PRO A 662 10.98 -20.56 -31.90
CA PRO A 662 10.02 -19.47 -31.86
C PRO A 662 8.91 -19.75 -30.82
N GLN A 663 8.57 -18.75 -30.01
CA GLN A 663 7.49 -18.80 -29.04
C GLN A 663 6.22 -18.19 -29.62
N THR A 664 5.06 -18.72 -29.21
CA THR A 664 3.76 -18.07 -29.47
C THR A 664 3.49 -17.12 -28.31
N ILE A 665 3.36 -15.84 -28.60
CA ILE A 665 3.28 -14.75 -27.61
C ILE A 665 1.93 -14.03 -27.77
N HIS A 666 1.07 -14.16 -26.78
CA HIS A 666 -0.19 -13.46 -26.62
C HIS A 666 -0.03 -12.10 -25.92
N SER A 667 0.90 -12.00 -24.97
CA SER A 667 1.16 -10.76 -24.24
C SER A 667 2.55 -10.71 -23.63
N LEU A 668 3.03 -9.49 -23.41
CA LEU A 668 4.26 -9.20 -22.67
C LEU A 668 3.93 -8.29 -21.48
N THR A 669 4.41 -8.63 -20.29
CA THR A 669 4.36 -7.73 -19.13
C THR A 669 5.77 -7.32 -18.73
N LEU A 670 6.13 -6.07 -18.96
CA LEU A 670 7.38 -5.48 -18.51
C LEU A 670 7.21 -4.98 -17.08
N VAL A 671 8.08 -5.42 -16.17
CA VAL A 671 8.12 -4.95 -14.78
C VAL A 671 9.44 -4.21 -14.55
N GLN A 672 9.34 -2.95 -14.15
CA GLN A 672 10.45 -2.01 -14.01
C GLN A 672 10.34 -1.20 -12.73
N ASP A 673 11.44 -0.55 -12.34
CA ASP A 673 11.47 0.26 -11.12
C ASP A 673 10.70 1.56 -11.28
N ASN A 674 9.79 1.78 -10.34
CA ASN A 674 9.13 3.06 -10.10
C ASN A 674 9.07 3.33 -8.59
N ASP A 675 10.18 3.00 -7.92
CA ASP A 675 10.42 3.17 -6.49
C ASP A 675 9.31 2.52 -5.64
N PHE A 676 9.34 1.19 -5.51
CA PHE A 676 8.40 0.45 -4.64
C PHE A 676 8.54 0.77 -3.14
N ASP A 677 9.44 1.67 -2.75
CA ASP A 677 9.60 2.13 -1.37
C ASP A 677 8.79 3.41 -1.10
N ASN A 678 8.66 4.29 -2.09
CA ASN A 678 7.87 5.51 -1.99
C ASN A 678 6.39 5.21 -1.72
N ALA A 679 5.82 5.73 -0.63
CA ALA A 679 4.46 5.42 -0.18
C ALA A 679 3.33 5.98 -1.08
N MET A 680 3.58 7.07 -1.81
CA MET A 680 2.61 7.69 -2.75
C MET A 680 1.23 8.00 -2.15
N GLU A 681 1.13 8.82 -1.09
CA GLU A 681 -0.16 9.20 -0.50
C GLU A 681 -1.14 9.76 -1.55
N THR A 682 -2.41 9.36 -1.48
CA THR A 682 -3.40 9.71 -2.50
C THR A 682 -3.89 11.14 -2.44
N VAL A 683 -4.03 11.69 -1.21
CA VAL A 683 -4.62 13.01 -0.96
C VAL A 683 -3.93 13.73 0.19
N GLN A 684 -4.06 15.06 0.23
CA GLN A 684 -3.54 16.02 1.20
C GLN A 684 -2.02 16.16 1.27
N MET A 685 -1.29 15.05 1.24
CA MET A 685 0.16 15.03 1.26
C MET A 685 0.68 15.03 -0.18
N GLY A 686 1.21 16.18 -0.60
CA GLY A 686 1.78 16.35 -1.92
C GLY A 686 3.17 15.71 -2.06
N HIS A 687 3.57 15.48 -3.31
CA HIS A 687 4.82 14.83 -3.69
C HIS A 687 5.74 15.77 -4.45
N HIS A 688 7.05 15.58 -4.27
CA HIS A 688 8.06 16.42 -4.91
C HIS A 688 8.11 16.25 -6.44
N ARG A 689 7.85 15.04 -6.95
CA ARG A 689 7.88 14.70 -8.38
C ARG A 689 6.60 13.98 -8.78
N ALA A 690 6.16 14.20 -10.02
CA ALA A 690 5.05 13.46 -10.64
C ALA A 690 5.46 12.07 -11.16
N VAL A 691 6.77 11.83 -11.33
CA VAL A 691 7.35 10.55 -11.75
C VAL A 691 8.60 10.29 -10.93
N THR A 692 8.78 9.05 -10.47
CA THR A 692 9.96 8.69 -9.66
C THR A 692 11.22 8.63 -10.54
N PRO A 693 12.42 8.94 -10.01
CA PRO A 693 13.62 9.13 -10.83
C PRO A 693 14.03 7.93 -11.69
N HIS A 694 13.81 6.70 -11.20
CA HIS A 694 14.24 5.46 -11.85
C HIS A 694 13.27 4.96 -12.94
N CYS A 695 12.09 5.57 -13.05
CA CYS A 695 11.09 5.18 -14.03
C CYS A 695 11.63 5.35 -15.46
N ILE A 696 11.55 4.29 -16.25
CA ILE A 696 11.78 4.36 -17.70
C ILE A 696 10.57 5.07 -18.31
N THR A 697 10.79 6.25 -18.88
CA THR A 697 9.72 7.11 -19.42
C THR A 697 9.51 6.88 -20.92
N ARG A 698 10.50 6.31 -21.61
CA ARG A 698 10.40 5.95 -23.02
C ARG A 698 11.16 4.67 -23.32
N TYR A 699 10.50 3.73 -24.00
CA TYR A 699 11.13 2.49 -24.43
C TYR A 699 10.45 1.93 -25.68
N ARG A 700 11.16 1.01 -26.34
CA ARG A 700 10.63 0.20 -27.44
C ARG A 700 10.75 -1.27 -27.13
N LEU A 701 9.72 -2.02 -27.52
CA LEU A 701 9.74 -3.47 -27.59
C LEU A 701 9.78 -3.90 -29.04
N TRP A 702 10.64 -4.86 -29.32
CA TRP A 702 10.79 -5.50 -30.62
C TRP A 702 10.53 -6.99 -30.52
N ALA A 703 9.84 -7.56 -31.50
CA ALA A 703 9.79 -8.99 -31.77
C ALA A 703 10.59 -9.27 -33.05
N ASP A 704 11.67 -10.01 -32.92
CA ASP A 704 12.68 -10.19 -33.97
C ASP A 704 13.11 -8.81 -34.54
N ASP A 705 12.75 -8.48 -35.78
CA ASP A 705 13.08 -7.21 -36.45
C ASP A 705 11.92 -6.19 -36.49
N GLN A 706 10.79 -6.48 -35.84
CA GLN A 706 9.59 -5.65 -35.85
C GLN A 706 9.38 -4.94 -34.51
N ILE A 707 9.13 -3.62 -34.54
CA ILE A 707 8.63 -2.88 -33.36
C ILE A 707 7.20 -3.32 -33.07
N ILE A 708 6.97 -3.80 -31.85
CA ILE A 708 5.65 -4.22 -31.36
C ILE A 708 5.06 -3.25 -30.33
N ALA A 709 5.90 -2.42 -29.70
CA ALA A 709 5.48 -1.30 -28.87
C ALA A 709 6.51 -0.16 -28.95
N ASP A 710 6.05 1.08 -29.12
CA ASP A 710 6.84 2.30 -28.93
C ASP A 710 6.11 3.14 -27.89
N VAL A 711 6.63 3.16 -26.68
CA VAL A 711 5.96 3.73 -25.51
C VAL A 711 6.64 5.03 -25.15
N GLU A 712 5.84 6.09 -25.11
CA GLU A 712 6.25 7.45 -24.73
C GLU A 712 5.50 7.87 -23.47
N HIS A 713 6.14 8.66 -22.62
CA HIS A 713 5.57 9.20 -21.38
C HIS A 713 5.09 8.14 -20.37
N ASN A 714 5.78 6.99 -20.31
CA ASN A 714 5.51 6.00 -19.28
C ASN A 714 5.79 6.56 -17.88
N HIS A 715 4.90 6.23 -16.95
CA HIS A 715 5.02 6.54 -15.53
C HIS A 715 4.62 5.34 -14.65
N HIS A 716 4.51 4.15 -15.24
CA HIS A 716 4.10 2.92 -14.56
C HIS A 716 5.26 1.95 -14.34
N SER A 717 5.22 1.22 -13.21
CA SER A 717 6.14 0.11 -12.92
C SER A 717 5.78 -1.18 -13.67
N VAL A 718 4.53 -1.37 -14.05
CA VAL A 718 4.04 -2.57 -14.73
C VAL A 718 3.38 -2.16 -16.03
N CYS A 719 3.94 -2.57 -17.16
CA CYS A 719 3.41 -2.28 -18.49
C CYS A 719 3.02 -3.58 -19.19
N GLU A 720 1.72 -3.77 -19.42
CA GLU A 720 1.20 -4.92 -20.15
C GLU A 720 0.92 -4.56 -21.61
N HIS A 721 1.47 -5.36 -22.52
CA HIS A 721 1.26 -5.25 -23.97
C HIS A 721 0.51 -6.50 -24.44
N ARG A 722 -0.78 -6.35 -24.75
CA ARG A 722 -1.61 -7.43 -25.29
C ARG A 722 -1.72 -7.33 -26.80
N PHE A 723 -1.57 -8.46 -27.49
CA PHE A 723 -1.67 -8.50 -28.94
C PHE A 723 -3.02 -9.07 -29.38
N ALA A 724 -3.68 -8.39 -30.32
CA ALA A 724 -4.97 -8.85 -30.87
C ALA A 724 -4.87 -10.20 -31.59
N SER A 725 -3.68 -10.56 -32.05
CA SER A 725 -3.35 -11.88 -32.57
C SER A 725 -1.99 -12.29 -32.03
N PRO A 726 -1.77 -13.60 -31.73
CA PRO A 726 -0.52 -14.04 -31.16
C PRO A 726 0.65 -13.78 -32.12
N LEU A 727 1.77 -13.32 -31.57
CA LEU A 727 3.03 -13.14 -32.29
C LEU A 727 3.81 -14.45 -32.26
N CYS A 728 4.59 -14.71 -33.31
CA CYS A 728 5.56 -15.80 -33.33
C CYS A 728 6.95 -15.19 -33.45
N ALA A 729 7.77 -15.31 -32.40
CA ALA A 729 9.06 -14.64 -32.36
C ALA A 729 10.13 -15.49 -31.67
N ARG A 730 11.39 -15.32 -32.09
CA ARG A 730 12.57 -15.94 -31.45
C ARG A 730 13.32 -15.00 -30.53
N VAL A 731 13.10 -13.71 -30.69
CA VAL A 731 13.76 -12.67 -29.93
C VAL A 731 12.74 -11.63 -29.49
N ILE A 732 12.77 -11.27 -28.21
CA ILE A 732 12.22 -10.01 -27.73
C ILE A 732 13.37 -9.12 -27.32
N LYS A 733 13.36 -7.86 -27.78
CA LYS A 733 14.34 -6.84 -27.38
C LYS A 733 13.62 -5.65 -26.75
N LEU A 734 14.09 -5.25 -25.57
CA LEU A 734 13.76 -3.98 -24.92
C LEU A 734 14.87 -2.97 -25.21
N GLU A 735 14.51 -1.82 -25.76
CA GLU A 735 15.39 -0.65 -25.89
C GLU A 735 14.91 0.45 -24.95
N ILE A 736 15.76 0.88 -24.02
CA ILE A 736 15.47 2.00 -23.13
C ILE A 736 15.95 3.27 -23.82
N LEU A 737 15.04 4.23 -23.99
CA LEU A 737 15.31 5.47 -24.71
C LEU A 737 15.40 6.67 -23.77
N ASP A 738 14.65 6.69 -22.68
CA ASP A 738 14.67 7.77 -21.70
C ASP A 738 14.20 7.32 -20.31
N THR A 739 14.59 8.06 -19.28
CA THR A 739 14.21 7.86 -17.88
C THR A 739 13.79 9.17 -17.22
N ALA A 740 13.21 9.12 -16.03
CA ALA A 740 12.87 10.29 -15.23
C ALA A 740 14.07 10.93 -14.48
N GLY A 741 15.29 10.71 -14.98
CA GLY A 741 16.50 11.40 -14.54
C GLY A 741 17.39 10.62 -13.56
N ALA A 742 17.20 9.31 -13.41
CA ALA A 742 18.13 8.41 -12.73
C ALA A 742 18.24 7.07 -13.47
N ARG A 743 19.24 6.26 -13.11
CA ARG A 743 19.49 4.96 -13.75
C ARG A 743 18.24 4.07 -13.71
N PRO A 744 17.84 3.45 -14.82
CA PRO A 744 16.67 2.58 -14.84
C PRO A 744 16.98 1.22 -14.20
N ALA A 745 15.95 0.53 -13.72
CA ALA A 745 16.04 -0.88 -13.35
C ALA A 745 14.87 -1.65 -13.96
N VAL A 746 15.16 -2.82 -14.52
CA VAL A 746 14.16 -3.75 -15.04
C VAL A 746 14.19 -4.99 -14.15
N TYR A 747 13.04 -5.40 -13.64
CA TYR A 747 12.92 -6.57 -12.77
C TYR A 747 12.55 -7.83 -13.56
N ALA A 748 11.62 -7.72 -14.53
CA ALA A 748 11.18 -8.89 -15.29
C ALA A 748 10.58 -8.50 -16.65
N LEU A 749 10.60 -9.46 -17.58
CA LEU A 749 9.70 -9.52 -18.73
C LEU A 749 8.93 -10.84 -18.66
N ASN A 750 7.63 -10.77 -18.40
CA ASN A 750 6.78 -11.93 -18.36
C ASN A 750 6.19 -12.18 -19.76
N VAL A 751 6.38 -13.39 -20.28
CA VAL A 751 5.95 -13.79 -21.63
C VAL A 751 4.84 -14.82 -21.51
N ARG A 752 3.71 -14.56 -22.18
CA ARG A 752 2.54 -15.45 -22.23
C ARG A 752 2.06 -15.67 -23.64
#